data_AF-A0A2U2RQP0-F1
#
_entry.id   AF-A0A2U2RQP0-F1
#
_cell.length_a   1.000
_cell.length_b   1.000
_cell.length_c   1.000
_cell.angle_alpha   90.00
_cell.angle_beta   90.00
_cell.angle_gamma   90.00
#
_symmetry.space_group_name_H-M   'P 1'
#
loop_
_entity.id
_entity.type
_entity.pdbx_description
1 polymer ?
#
loop_
_entity_poly.entity_id
_entity_poly.type
_entity_poly.pdbx_seq_one_letter_code
_entity_poly.pdbx_strand_id
1 'polypeptide(L)'
;MNSTERIRQPWMHDMKPLVVAPAQLWETADGTVDASQQHAGAANIAGFYVGDTRIISRIIPVVNGEAPTAIAWNSPQKGVGVSSMVARNVDGPTVDPSVRITENRTLEPDALHERYVLRSVMTDPVTLDFSVKLRFDMASMQEIKGGASSSVAANGEVILSRVPDDACSAEVAYGELSATVTAEPQDGSGVPSIILDGLDCVISWQVTIPARAETSVGLHIAVSSPRNAVIAANADCPWADVQVEAADNRVSNWVNTSLRDLDGLRMSIPALPDDEFLAAGAPWFFTLFGRDSLWAARFMLPLTTRTAMGTLRTLAHFQATESDIQTNADPGKIMHELRAEPLVQTGAFNDGTSLPPLYYGTIDATELWIILLAEALRWGAPEQEIEALLPNLEAALAWLRDWGDCDGDGFLEYIDRTGHGLSNQGWKDSGDSVRWNDGRIADGPIALCEVQGYAYQAAILGADVLEKFGRPGAEDWRAWAKRLKTRFNEVFWVDDGNGRYPAIALDRDKKPVDSLTSNIGHLLGTGILDEQGVRDVVARLVGDDMLSGYGVRTMSTLAGGYWPESYHCGSVWAHDSAIVMNGLRAEGYEEEALRVADGLVRAADAFDYQIPELYSGDSGENSPSPYPAACHPQAWSAASSVSVLSLLLGLEPCSTEPTPSESPLARGLRLNRN
;
A
#
# COMPACT_ATOMS: atom_id res chain seq x y z
N MET A 1 -2.61 34.76 23.60
CA MET A 1 -2.49 33.33 23.94
C MET A 1 -1.76 32.69 22.77
N ASN A 2 -0.44 32.52 22.88
CA ASN A 2 0.34 31.83 21.85
C ASN A 2 0.23 30.32 22.12
N SER A 3 -0.84 29.69 21.63
CA SER A 3 -0.74 28.26 21.35
C SER A 3 0.09 28.14 20.09
N THR A 4 1.35 27.75 20.22
CA THR A 4 2.07 27.13 19.11
C THR A 4 1.17 26.01 18.60
N GLU A 5 0.58 26.18 17.42
CA GLU A 5 -0.23 25.16 16.78
C GLU A 5 0.66 23.91 16.64
N ARG A 6 0.30 22.83 17.35
CA ARG A 6 1.05 21.59 17.31
C ARG A 6 0.89 21.03 15.90
N ILE A 7 2.00 20.86 15.16
CA ILE A 7 1.99 20.19 13.87
C ILE A 7 1.42 18.77 14.05
N ARG A 8 0.53 18.37 13.15
CA ARG A 8 -0.18 17.08 13.17
C ARG A 8 0.00 16.38 11.84
N GLN A 9 0.07 15.06 11.86
CA GLN A 9 -0.03 14.24 10.66
C GLN A 9 -1.36 14.54 9.94
N PRO A 10 -1.35 14.75 8.62
CA PRO A 10 -2.57 14.84 7.82
C PRO A 10 -3.40 13.56 7.88
N TRP A 11 -4.72 13.70 7.89
CA TRP A 11 -5.64 12.58 7.70
C TRP A 11 -6.15 12.55 6.26
N MET A 12 -6.62 11.39 5.82
CA MET A 12 -6.95 11.10 4.42
C MET A 12 -8.11 10.11 4.24
N HIS A 13 -8.80 9.74 5.32
CA HIS A 13 -9.88 8.74 5.36
C HIS A 13 -11.02 8.93 4.35
N ASP A 14 -11.28 10.16 3.88
CA ASP A 14 -12.35 10.50 2.92
C ASP A 14 -11.79 11.09 1.61
N MET A 15 -10.47 11.16 1.47
CA MET A 15 -9.81 11.68 0.27
C MET A 15 -9.85 10.67 -0.87
N LYS A 16 -9.81 11.18 -2.10
CA LYS A 16 -9.95 10.39 -3.33
C LYS A 16 -8.62 10.35 -4.08
N PRO A 17 -8.05 9.16 -4.29
CA PRO A 17 -6.80 8.99 -5.02
C PRO A 17 -7.06 8.64 -6.50
N LEU A 18 -6.20 9.15 -7.39
CA LEU A 18 -5.88 8.51 -8.67
C LEU A 18 -4.44 8.03 -8.60
N VAL A 19 -4.17 6.79 -8.98
CA VAL A 19 -2.84 6.18 -8.86
C VAL A 19 -2.45 5.48 -10.16
N VAL A 20 -1.28 5.86 -10.68
CA VAL A 20 -0.58 5.23 -11.80
C VAL A 20 0.90 5.34 -11.49
N ALA A 21 1.46 4.29 -10.89
CA ALA A 21 2.81 4.32 -10.39
C ALA A 21 3.86 4.77 -11.45
N PRO A 22 4.84 5.63 -11.06
CA PRO A 22 5.06 6.19 -9.72
C PRO A 22 4.32 7.51 -9.43
N ALA A 23 3.32 7.87 -10.23
CA ALA A 23 2.50 9.05 -10.04
C ALA A 23 1.26 8.78 -9.17
N GLN A 24 0.86 9.80 -8.40
CA GLN A 24 -0.38 9.81 -7.65
C GLN A 24 -0.98 11.22 -7.63
N LEU A 25 -2.31 11.30 -7.69
CA LEU A 25 -3.08 12.52 -7.49
C LEU A 25 -4.02 12.33 -6.30
N TRP A 26 -3.99 13.26 -5.35
CA TRP A 26 -4.84 13.26 -4.17
C TRP A 26 -5.81 14.43 -4.20
N GLU A 27 -7.09 14.11 -4.07
CA GLU A 27 -8.22 15.03 -4.14
C GLU A 27 -9.02 14.98 -2.82
N THR A 28 -9.63 16.08 -2.42
CA THR A 28 -10.64 16.06 -1.34
C THR A 28 -11.90 15.33 -1.79
N ALA A 29 -12.82 15.06 -0.86
CA ALA A 29 -14.05 14.29 -1.13
C ALA A 29 -14.93 14.84 -2.28
N ASP A 30 -14.76 16.11 -2.65
CA ASP A 30 -15.45 16.78 -3.74
C ASP A 30 -14.64 16.87 -5.06
N GLY A 31 -13.46 16.25 -5.13
CA GLY A 31 -12.57 16.26 -6.30
C GLY A 31 -11.59 17.46 -6.35
N THR A 32 -11.57 18.31 -5.33
CA THR A 32 -10.70 19.49 -5.30
C THR A 32 -9.26 19.14 -4.95
N VAL A 33 -8.30 19.77 -5.64
CA VAL A 33 -6.87 19.67 -5.33
C VAL A 33 -6.41 21.00 -4.72
N ASP A 34 -6.47 21.12 -3.38
CA ASP A 34 -5.98 22.32 -2.68
C ASP A 34 -5.42 22.01 -1.29
N ALA A 35 -4.10 21.86 -1.21
CA ALA A 35 -3.39 21.63 0.04
C ALA A 35 -3.39 22.86 0.98
N SER A 36 -3.80 24.05 0.51
CA SER A 36 -3.83 25.25 1.33
C SER A 36 -5.02 25.28 2.31
N GLN A 37 -6.06 24.50 2.02
CA GLN A 37 -7.16 24.28 2.96
C GLN A 37 -6.78 23.20 3.96
N GLN A 38 -7.05 23.43 5.24
CA GLN A 38 -6.90 22.38 6.24
C GLN A 38 -7.89 21.26 5.98
N HIS A 39 -7.44 20.02 6.18
CA HIS A 39 -8.27 18.83 6.17
C HIS A 39 -8.21 18.18 7.56
N ALA A 40 -9.36 17.84 8.12
CA ALA A 40 -9.50 17.28 9.47
C ALA A 40 -8.71 18.03 10.59
N GLY A 41 -8.57 19.36 10.46
CA GLY A 41 -7.85 20.18 11.44
C GLY A 41 -6.31 20.03 11.41
N ALA A 42 -5.75 19.60 10.28
CA ALA A 42 -4.32 19.51 9.99
C ALA A 42 -4.02 19.97 8.55
N ALA A 43 -2.75 19.91 8.14
CA ALA A 43 -2.35 20.13 6.76
C ALA A 43 -3.00 19.08 5.84
N ASN A 44 -3.25 19.45 4.58
CA ASN A 44 -3.91 18.59 3.59
C ASN A 44 -2.89 17.99 2.62
N ILE A 45 -3.09 16.73 2.25
CA ILE A 45 -2.25 15.98 1.31
C ILE A 45 -2.65 16.17 -0.15
N ALA A 46 -3.67 16.98 -0.45
CA ALA A 46 -4.10 17.17 -1.82
C ALA A 46 -2.92 17.61 -2.72
N GLY A 47 -2.82 17.05 -3.92
CA GLY A 47 -1.75 17.37 -4.85
C GLY A 47 -1.44 16.29 -5.85
N PHE A 48 -0.62 16.67 -6.83
CA PHE A 48 -0.03 15.77 -7.83
C PHE A 48 1.42 15.47 -7.45
N TYR A 49 1.77 14.19 -7.45
CA TYR A 49 3.05 13.66 -6.99
C TYR A 49 3.64 12.75 -8.05
N VAL A 50 4.97 12.71 -8.11
CA VAL A 50 5.72 11.70 -8.85
C VAL A 50 6.86 11.21 -7.97
N GLY A 51 6.86 9.91 -7.65
CA GLY A 51 7.72 9.35 -6.61
C GLY A 51 7.40 9.94 -5.23
N ASP A 52 8.44 10.27 -4.47
CA ASP A 52 8.32 10.81 -3.10
C ASP A 52 8.19 12.35 -3.04
N THR A 53 7.86 12.99 -4.16
CA THR A 53 7.78 14.46 -4.25
C THR A 53 6.41 14.93 -4.73
N ARG A 54 5.79 15.85 -3.99
CA ARG A 54 4.61 16.58 -4.45
C ARG A 54 5.03 17.69 -5.40
N ILE A 55 4.66 17.57 -6.67
CA ILE A 55 4.98 18.53 -7.72
C ILE A 55 4.07 19.76 -7.59
N ILE A 56 2.76 19.51 -7.49
CA ILE A 56 1.72 20.55 -7.44
C ILE A 56 0.86 20.33 -6.19
N SER A 57 0.70 21.37 -5.38
CA SER A 57 -0.11 21.34 -4.16
C SER A 57 -1.49 21.98 -4.33
N ARG A 58 -1.74 22.63 -5.47
CA ARG A 58 -3.04 23.23 -5.77
C ARG A 58 -3.33 23.23 -7.27
N ILE A 59 -4.54 22.80 -7.63
CA ILE A 59 -5.13 22.90 -8.97
C ILE A 59 -6.57 23.36 -8.82
N ILE A 60 -6.85 24.63 -9.16
CA ILE A 60 -8.17 25.22 -8.95
C ILE A 60 -8.70 25.83 -10.25
N PRO A 61 -9.74 25.25 -10.88
CA PRO A 61 -10.46 25.91 -11.97
C PRO A 61 -11.27 27.10 -11.43
N VAL A 62 -11.38 28.15 -12.24
CA VAL A 62 -12.06 29.39 -11.92
C VAL A 62 -12.81 29.89 -13.15
N VAL A 63 -14.10 30.20 -12.98
CA VAL A 63 -14.99 30.77 -14.00
C VAL A 63 -15.36 32.18 -13.55
N ASN A 64 -15.11 33.19 -14.36
CA ASN A 64 -15.43 34.60 -14.07
C ASN A 64 -15.00 35.06 -12.66
N GLY A 65 -13.82 34.60 -12.21
CA GLY A 65 -13.26 34.94 -10.90
C GLY A 65 -13.70 34.08 -9.71
N GLU A 66 -14.63 33.14 -9.88
CA GLU A 66 -15.10 32.24 -8.82
C GLU A 66 -14.84 30.76 -9.14
N ALA A 67 -14.52 29.96 -8.11
CA ALA A 67 -14.40 28.51 -8.27
C ALA A 67 -15.80 27.89 -8.53
N PRO A 68 -15.95 27.03 -9.54
CA PRO A 68 -17.20 26.32 -9.75
C PRO A 68 -17.47 25.35 -8.60
N THR A 69 -18.74 25.02 -8.35
CA THR A 69 -19.14 24.14 -7.25
C THR A 69 -19.20 22.69 -7.74
N ALA A 70 -18.40 21.82 -7.14
CA ALA A 70 -18.44 20.37 -7.40
C ALA A 70 -19.78 19.76 -6.95
N ILE A 71 -20.31 18.84 -7.76
CA ILE A 71 -21.59 18.15 -7.50
C ILE A 71 -21.50 16.63 -7.63
N ALA A 72 -20.46 16.11 -8.28
CA ALA A 72 -20.20 14.66 -8.37
C ALA A 72 -18.73 14.42 -8.75
N TRP A 73 -18.19 13.31 -8.26
CA TRP A 73 -16.87 12.78 -8.62
C TRP A 73 -16.98 11.28 -8.87
N ASN A 74 -16.22 10.74 -9.83
CA ASN A 74 -16.06 9.31 -10.04
C ASN A 74 -14.67 8.99 -10.62
N SER A 75 -14.20 7.76 -10.39
CA SER A 75 -13.01 7.20 -11.04
C SER A 75 -13.41 5.92 -11.81
N PRO A 76 -13.67 6.02 -13.13
CA PRO A 76 -14.21 4.91 -13.89
C PRO A 76 -13.15 3.87 -14.29
N GLN A 77 -11.87 4.28 -14.33
CA GLN A 77 -10.74 3.46 -14.77
C GLN A 77 -9.48 3.84 -14.01
N LYS A 78 -8.44 2.99 -14.07
CA LYS A 78 -7.12 3.28 -13.50
C LYS A 78 -6.62 4.64 -14.01
N GLY A 79 -6.21 5.50 -13.08
CA GLY A 79 -5.66 6.83 -13.40
C GLY A 79 -6.66 7.84 -13.96
N VAL A 80 -7.95 7.51 -14.08
CA VAL A 80 -8.96 8.42 -14.65
C VAL A 80 -9.88 8.94 -13.55
N GLY A 81 -10.05 10.25 -13.49
CA GLY A 81 -11.00 10.95 -12.62
C GLY A 81 -11.94 11.84 -13.41
N VAL A 82 -13.21 11.87 -13.03
CA VAL A 82 -14.22 12.73 -13.67
C VAL A 82 -15.01 13.48 -12.60
N SER A 83 -14.84 14.80 -12.58
CA SER A 83 -15.56 15.73 -11.70
C SER A 83 -16.62 16.50 -12.49
N SER A 84 -17.85 16.54 -11.99
CA SER A 84 -18.91 17.41 -12.50
C SER A 84 -19.07 18.60 -11.58
N MET A 85 -19.02 19.80 -12.15
CA MET A 85 -19.12 21.08 -11.43
C MET A 85 -20.12 22.02 -12.12
N VAL A 86 -20.60 23.02 -11.39
CA VAL A 86 -21.50 24.07 -11.92
C VAL A 86 -20.99 25.47 -11.60
N ALA A 87 -21.07 26.38 -12.57
CA ALA A 87 -20.76 27.79 -12.34
C ALA A 87 -22.02 28.50 -11.83
N ARG A 88 -21.97 29.01 -10.60
CA ARG A 88 -23.10 29.71 -9.95
C ARG A 88 -23.13 31.21 -10.25
N ASN A 89 -22.02 31.75 -10.73
CA ASN A 89 -21.83 33.16 -11.04
C ASN A 89 -22.06 33.50 -12.53
N VAL A 90 -22.74 32.61 -13.26
CA VAL A 90 -23.17 32.84 -14.64
C VAL A 90 -24.68 32.89 -14.67
N ASP A 91 -25.22 34.07 -14.98
CA ASP A 91 -26.67 34.30 -15.01
C ASP A 91 -27.34 33.39 -16.06
N GLY A 92 -28.50 32.86 -15.68
CA GLY A 92 -29.31 31.97 -16.49
C GLY A 92 -30.78 32.41 -16.55
N PRO A 93 -31.60 31.82 -17.43
CA PRO A 93 -33.02 32.13 -17.52
C PRO A 93 -33.84 31.64 -16.32
N THR A 94 -33.25 30.81 -15.46
CA THR A 94 -33.89 30.21 -14.27
C THR A 94 -32.93 30.23 -13.08
N VAL A 95 -33.39 29.78 -11.91
CA VAL A 95 -32.55 29.62 -10.71
C VAL A 95 -31.54 28.46 -10.84
N ASP A 96 -31.74 27.55 -11.80
CA ASP A 96 -30.84 26.42 -12.02
C ASP A 96 -29.57 26.86 -12.76
N PRO A 97 -28.38 26.30 -12.43
CA PRO A 97 -27.13 26.64 -13.09
C PRO A 97 -27.19 26.38 -14.60
N SER A 98 -26.80 27.38 -15.40
CA SER A 98 -26.87 27.31 -16.86
C SER A 98 -25.57 26.88 -17.54
N VAL A 99 -24.48 26.77 -16.76
CA VAL A 99 -23.17 26.29 -17.23
C VAL A 99 -22.68 25.16 -16.33
N ARG A 100 -22.34 24.04 -16.97
CA ARG A 100 -21.67 22.88 -16.35
C ARG A 100 -20.23 22.82 -16.81
N ILE A 101 -19.34 22.43 -15.90
CA ILE A 101 -17.95 22.11 -16.19
C ILE A 101 -17.75 20.63 -15.85
N THR A 102 -17.26 19.86 -16.82
CA THR A 102 -16.81 18.48 -16.59
C THR A 102 -15.29 18.46 -16.69
N GLU A 103 -14.63 18.23 -15.58
CA GLU A 103 -13.18 18.04 -15.51
C GLU A 103 -12.89 16.55 -15.68
N ASN A 104 -12.02 16.23 -16.62
CA ASN A 104 -11.53 14.88 -16.87
C ASN A 104 -10.03 14.91 -16.60
N ARG A 105 -9.58 14.11 -15.64
CA ARG A 105 -8.18 13.93 -15.32
C ARG A 105 -7.71 12.56 -15.81
N THR A 106 -6.56 12.54 -16.47
CA THR A 106 -5.85 11.31 -16.81
C THR A 106 -4.46 11.40 -16.22
N LEU A 107 -4.16 10.48 -15.32
CA LEU A 107 -2.86 10.33 -14.70
C LEU A 107 -2.04 9.30 -15.49
N GLU A 108 -0.82 9.68 -15.84
CA GLU A 108 0.21 8.84 -16.44
C GLU A 108 1.40 8.75 -15.47
N PRO A 109 2.33 7.78 -15.64
CA PRO A 109 3.46 7.59 -14.73
C PRO A 109 4.31 8.84 -14.46
N ASP A 110 4.39 9.73 -15.43
CA ASP A 110 5.20 10.94 -15.44
C ASP A 110 4.41 12.17 -15.90
N ALA A 111 3.08 12.08 -16.01
CA ALA A 111 2.26 13.20 -16.45
C ALA A 111 0.86 13.25 -15.84
N LEU A 112 0.29 14.45 -15.81
CA LEU A 112 -1.11 14.70 -15.52
C LEU A 112 -1.74 15.49 -16.67
N HIS A 113 -2.78 14.92 -17.27
CA HIS A 113 -3.62 15.61 -18.24
C HIS A 113 -4.91 16.05 -17.55
N GLU A 114 -5.28 17.31 -17.75
CA GLU A 114 -6.57 17.84 -17.32
C GLU A 114 -7.32 18.43 -18.50
N ARG A 115 -8.60 18.05 -18.61
CA ARG A 115 -9.50 18.57 -19.65
C ARG A 115 -10.78 19.06 -19.03
N TYR A 116 -11.05 20.35 -19.22
CA TYR A 116 -12.25 21.01 -18.75
C TYR A 116 -13.21 21.19 -19.92
N VAL A 117 -14.35 20.49 -19.89
CA VAL A 117 -15.43 20.62 -20.86
C VAL A 117 -16.49 21.56 -20.29
N LEU A 118 -16.64 22.74 -20.90
CA LEU A 118 -17.62 23.74 -20.49
C LEU A 118 -18.85 23.64 -21.40
N ARG A 119 -20.01 23.33 -20.82
CA ARG A 119 -21.28 23.18 -21.54
C ARG A 119 -22.30 24.22 -21.06
N SER A 120 -22.99 24.86 -21.99
CA SER A 120 -24.04 25.84 -21.71
C SER A 120 -25.38 25.39 -22.29
N VAL A 121 -26.46 25.63 -21.56
CA VAL A 121 -27.85 25.43 -22.05
C VAL A 121 -28.45 26.69 -22.69
N MET A 122 -27.73 27.81 -22.66
CA MET A 122 -28.22 29.11 -23.13
C MET A 122 -28.43 29.13 -24.64
N THR A 123 -29.40 29.93 -25.09
CA THR A 123 -29.77 30.07 -26.52
C THR A 123 -28.83 30.97 -27.31
N ASP A 124 -28.04 31.79 -26.62
CA ASP A 124 -27.03 32.67 -27.21
C ASP A 124 -25.63 32.19 -26.79
N PRO A 125 -24.59 32.43 -27.60
CA PRO A 125 -23.21 32.14 -27.21
C PRO A 125 -22.82 32.89 -25.93
N VAL A 126 -22.03 32.24 -25.08
CA VAL A 126 -21.60 32.79 -23.79
C VAL A 126 -20.09 32.81 -23.72
N THR A 127 -19.54 34.00 -23.49
CA THR A 127 -18.11 34.19 -23.28
C THR A 127 -17.82 34.24 -21.79
N LEU A 128 -16.85 33.44 -21.35
CA LEU A 128 -16.41 33.31 -19.97
C LEU A 128 -14.91 33.55 -19.87
N ASP A 129 -14.47 34.12 -18.77
CA ASP A 129 -13.07 34.09 -18.36
C ASP A 129 -12.83 32.80 -17.57
N PHE A 130 -12.15 31.84 -18.18
CA PHE A 130 -11.78 30.59 -17.53
C PHE A 130 -10.31 30.61 -17.17
N SER A 131 -9.95 30.19 -15.96
CA SER A 131 -8.55 30.04 -15.58
C SER A 131 -8.35 28.84 -14.67
N VAL A 132 -7.14 28.29 -14.69
CA VAL A 132 -6.69 27.28 -13.74
C VAL A 132 -5.52 27.85 -12.96
N LYS A 133 -5.61 27.79 -11.63
CA LYS A 133 -4.58 28.25 -10.71
C LYS A 133 -3.80 27.05 -10.20
N LEU A 134 -2.49 27.07 -10.44
CA LEU A 134 -1.54 26.04 -10.02
C LEU A 134 -0.60 26.60 -8.94
N ARG A 135 -0.24 25.77 -7.96
CA ARG A 135 0.80 26.06 -6.95
C ARG A 135 1.81 24.92 -6.93
N PHE A 136 3.09 25.24 -7.14
CA PHE A 136 4.19 24.28 -6.99
C PHE A 136 4.81 24.38 -5.61
N ASP A 137 5.28 23.26 -5.04
CA ASP A 137 6.00 23.27 -3.76
C ASP A 137 7.16 22.27 -3.64
N MET A 138 7.20 21.20 -4.42
CA MET A 138 8.26 20.17 -4.34
C MET A 138 8.42 19.60 -2.92
N ALA A 139 7.33 19.52 -2.17
CA ALA A 139 7.34 18.98 -0.81
C ALA A 139 7.70 17.49 -0.83
N SER A 140 8.60 17.07 0.06
CA SER A 140 8.92 15.65 0.23
C SER A 140 7.78 14.89 0.91
N MET A 141 7.69 13.58 0.67
CA MET A 141 6.70 12.72 1.31
C MET A 141 6.78 12.79 2.85
N GLN A 142 7.97 12.95 3.42
CA GLN A 142 8.13 13.04 4.88
C GLN A 142 7.66 14.38 5.45
N GLU A 143 7.86 15.49 4.74
CA GLU A 143 7.28 16.78 5.14
C GLU A 143 5.76 16.70 5.14
N ILE A 144 5.18 16.12 4.08
CA ILE A 144 3.74 15.97 3.94
C ILE A 144 3.18 15.05 5.02
N LYS A 145 3.74 13.85 5.19
CA LYS A 145 3.35 12.91 6.25
C LYS A 145 3.50 13.54 7.65
N GLY A 146 4.55 14.33 7.85
CA GLY A 146 4.78 15.09 9.07
C GLY A 146 3.84 16.28 9.28
N GLY A 147 3.05 16.68 8.27
CA GLY A 147 2.22 17.89 8.30
C GLY A 147 3.03 19.20 8.24
N ALA A 148 4.27 19.13 7.77
CA ALA A 148 5.17 20.25 7.59
C ALA A 148 5.04 20.86 6.19
N SER A 149 5.40 22.14 6.06
CA SER A 149 5.51 22.82 4.77
C SER A 149 6.80 22.42 4.05
N SER A 150 6.81 22.51 2.72
CA SER A 150 8.02 22.33 1.90
C SER A 150 9.15 23.28 2.33
N SER A 151 10.26 22.70 2.79
CA SER A 151 11.47 23.43 3.12
C SER A 151 12.16 23.98 1.87
N VAL A 152 12.19 23.22 0.78
CA VAL A 152 12.83 23.64 -0.49
C VAL A 152 12.12 24.82 -1.14
N ALA A 153 10.78 24.88 -1.04
CA ALA A 153 10.02 26.05 -1.46
C ALA A 153 10.29 27.25 -0.55
N ALA A 154 10.34 27.04 0.77
CA ALA A 154 10.61 28.11 1.73
C ALA A 154 12.03 28.71 1.59
N ASN A 155 13.00 27.89 1.19
CA ASN A 155 14.38 28.30 0.95
C ASN A 155 14.61 28.96 -0.42
N GLY A 156 13.59 28.96 -1.30
CA GLY A 156 13.70 29.51 -2.65
C GLY A 156 14.51 28.65 -3.62
N GLU A 157 14.56 27.33 -3.38
CA GLU A 157 15.29 26.36 -4.23
C GLU A 157 14.47 25.89 -5.43
N VAL A 158 13.15 26.14 -5.42
CA VAL A 158 12.23 25.83 -6.52
C VAL A 158 12.16 27.03 -7.47
N ILE A 159 12.46 26.80 -8.75
CA ILE A 159 12.51 27.85 -9.78
C ILE A 159 11.37 27.63 -10.76
N LEU A 160 10.40 28.55 -10.78
CA LEU A 160 9.32 28.59 -11.78
C LEU A 160 9.62 29.67 -12.82
N SER A 161 9.56 29.32 -14.10
CA SER A 161 9.89 30.22 -15.21
C SER A 161 9.04 29.97 -16.46
N ARG A 162 9.07 30.92 -17.40
CA ARG A 162 8.45 30.74 -18.73
C ARG A 162 9.36 29.91 -19.61
N VAL A 163 8.78 29.03 -20.43
CA VAL A 163 9.54 28.32 -21.46
C VAL A 163 9.90 29.32 -22.58
N PRO A 164 11.18 29.45 -22.96
CA PRO A 164 11.58 30.34 -24.05
C PRO A 164 10.89 29.98 -25.37
N ASP A 165 10.43 30.98 -26.10
CA ASP A 165 9.75 30.83 -27.39
C ASP A 165 8.46 29.98 -27.40
N ASP A 166 7.95 29.59 -26.21
CA ASP A 166 6.65 28.93 -26.04
C ASP A 166 5.75 29.74 -25.08
N ALA A 167 4.79 30.47 -25.66
CA ALA A 167 3.86 31.30 -24.90
C ALA A 167 2.84 30.49 -24.10
N CYS A 168 2.67 29.20 -24.41
CA CYS A 168 1.68 28.29 -23.82
C CYS A 168 2.25 27.42 -22.72
N SER A 169 3.55 27.52 -22.40
CA SER A 169 4.19 26.68 -21.39
C SER A 169 4.92 27.45 -20.30
N ALA A 170 4.99 26.82 -19.13
CA ALA A 170 5.85 27.22 -18.01
C ALA A 170 6.57 25.98 -17.47
N GLU A 171 7.76 26.18 -16.93
CA GLU A 171 8.61 25.12 -16.40
C GLU A 171 8.96 25.42 -14.94
N VAL A 172 8.87 24.41 -14.09
CA VAL A 172 9.36 24.41 -12.72
C VAL A 172 10.52 23.43 -12.60
N ALA A 173 11.58 23.81 -11.87
CA ALA A 173 12.72 22.95 -11.62
C ALA A 173 13.17 22.98 -10.15
N TYR A 174 13.61 21.82 -9.67
CA TYR A 174 14.26 21.61 -8.37
C TYR A 174 15.35 20.53 -8.53
N GLY A 175 16.62 20.94 -8.45
CA GLY A 175 17.75 20.04 -8.71
C GLY A 175 17.71 19.46 -10.13
N GLU A 176 17.56 18.14 -10.24
CA GLU A 176 17.41 17.42 -11.53
C GLU A 176 15.96 17.08 -11.85
N LEU A 177 15.03 17.36 -10.93
CA LEU A 177 13.61 17.22 -11.16
C LEU A 177 13.10 18.47 -11.89
N SER A 178 12.32 18.27 -12.95
CA SER A 178 11.59 19.35 -13.61
C SER A 178 10.16 18.94 -13.93
N ALA A 179 9.28 19.92 -14.04
CA ALA A 179 7.95 19.72 -14.60
C ALA A 179 7.58 20.86 -15.54
N THR A 180 6.99 20.51 -16.67
CA THR A 180 6.51 21.47 -17.68
C THR A 180 5.00 21.42 -17.71
N VAL A 181 4.36 22.57 -17.49
CA VAL A 181 2.93 22.74 -17.72
C VAL A 181 2.71 23.41 -19.06
N THR A 182 1.93 22.77 -19.92
CA THR A 182 1.54 23.25 -21.24
C THR A 182 0.03 23.43 -21.30
N ALA A 183 -0.41 24.61 -21.69
CA ALA A 183 -1.80 24.92 -21.97
C ALA A 183 -2.17 24.41 -23.37
N GLU A 184 -3.17 23.54 -23.46
CA GLU A 184 -3.64 22.97 -24.72
C GLU A 184 -4.80 23.81 -25.29
N PRO A 185 -4.60 24.55 -26.40
CA PRO A 185 -5.70 25.26 -27.04
C PRO A 185 -6.60 24.28 -27.80
N GLN A 186 -7.91 24.55 -27.83
CA GLN A 186 -8.88 23.90 -28.70
C GLN A 186 -9.69 24.91 -29.51
N ASP A 187 -10.40 24.42 -30.54
CA ASP A 187 -11.32 25.21 -31.35
C ASP A 187 -12.33 25.98 -30.48
N GLY A 188 -12.31 27.31 -30.61
CA GLY A 188 -13.18 28.21 -29.86
C GLY A 188 -12.61 28.77 -28.54
N SER A 189 -11.41 28.33 -28.13
CA SER A 189 -10.65 28.97 -27.05
C SER A 189 -9.73 30.06 -27.58
N GLY A 190 -9.64 31.19 -26.87
CA GLY A 190 -8.60 32.19 -27.13
C GLY A 190 -7.19 31.64 -26.84
N VAL A 191 -6.15 32.33 -27.31
CA VAL A 191 -4.75 31.99 -26.96
C VAL A 191 -4.58 32.07 -25.44
N PRO A 192 -4.04 31.04 -24.77
CA PRO A 192 -3.84 31.07 -23.32
C PRO A 192 -2.87 32.19 -22.93
N SER A 193 -3.16 32.83 -21.79
CA SER A 193 -2.20 33.69 -21.09
C SER A 193 -1.74 33.01 -19.81
N ILE A 194 -0.43 32.97 -19.58
CA ILE A 194 0.15 32.45 -18.34
C ILE A 194 0.70 33.60 -17.49
N ILE A 195 0.39 33.62 -16.20
CA ILE A 195 0.95 34.59 -15.25
C ILE A 195 1.67 33.80 -14.17
N LEU A 196 2.91 34.18 -13.89
CA LEU A 196 3.73 33.59 -12.83
C LEU A 196 3.88 34.59 -11.69
N ASP A 197 3.63 34.16 -10.46
CA ASP A 197 3.84 34.94 -9.24
C ASP A 197 4.45 34.04 -8.14
N GLY A 198 5.76 34.16 -7.94
CA GLY A 198 6.49 33.23 -7.09
C GLY A 198 6.38 31.78 -7.61
N LEU A 199 5.72 30.92 -6.83
CA LEU A 199 5.46 29.51 -7.19
C LEU A 199 4.02 29.27 -7.66
N ASP A 200 3.27 30.35 -7.89
CA ASP A 200 1.93 30.29 -8.47
C ASP A 200 1.99 30.49 -9.99
N CYS A 201 1.24 29.66 -10.71
CA CYS A 201 1.04 29.76 -12.15
C CYS A 201 -0.46 29.85 -12.43
N VAL A 202 -0.90 30.91 -13.10
CA VAL A 202 -2.30 31.09 -13.50
C VAL A 202 -2.38 31.04 -15.01
N ILE A 203 -3.10 30.05 -15.53
CA ILE A 203 -3.32 29.85 -16.96
C ILE A 203 -4.76 30.27 -17.26
N SER A 204 -4.95 31.23 -18.15
CA SER A 204 -6.27 31.83 -18.44
C SER A 204 -6.60 31.80 -19.92
N TRP A 205 -7.87 31.59 -20.21
CA TRP A 205 -8.47 31.61 -21.54
C TRP A 205 -9.73 32.47 -21.52
N GLN A 206 -9.94 33.21 -22.59
CA GLN A 206 -11.28 33.71 -22.92
C GLN A 206 -11.99 32.63 -23.75
N VAL A 207 -13.01 32.02 -23.17
CA VAL A 207 -13.69 30.85 -23.75
C VAL A 207 -15.08 31.26 -24.22
N THR A 208 -15.42 31.01 -25.48
CA THR A 208 -16.80 31.23 -25.97
C THR A 208 -17.50 29.90 -26.19
N ILE A 209 -18.48 29.60 -25.35
CA ILE A 209 -19.35 28.44 -25.48
C ILE A 209 -20.44 28.77 -26.51
N PRO A 210 -20.57 28.04 -27.63
CA PRO A 210 -21.65 28.28 -28.57
C PRO A 210 -23.03 27.97 -27.94
N ALA A 211 -24.08 28.56 -28.51
CA ALA A 211 -25.45 28.34 -28.06
C ALA A 211 -25.79 26.84 -27.98
N ARG A 212 -26.24 26.39 -26.79
CA ARG A 212 -26.60 24.98 -26.50
C ARG A 212 -25.52 23.96 -26.87
N ALA A 213 -24.25 24.35 -26.76
CA ALA A 213 -23.12 23.53 -27.13
C ALA A 213 -22.10 23.45 -25.98
N GLU A 214 -20.94 22.89 -26.31
CA GLU A 214 -19.78 22.81 -25.42
C GLU A 214 -18.51 23.24 -26.16
N THR A 215 -17.51 23.57 -25.36
CA THR A 215 -16.12 23.78 -25.77
C THR A 215 -15.23 23.25 -24.64
N SER A 216 -13.92 23.22 -24.85
CA SER A 216 -13.01 22.73 -23.83
C SER A 216 -11.66 23.42 -23.91
N VAL A 217 -10.97 23.39 -22.77
CA VAL A 217 -9.55 23.74 -22.66
C VAL A 217 -8.87 22.66 -21.83
N GLY A 218 -7.54 22.58 -21.91
CA GLY A 218 -6.80 21.57 -21.17
C GLY A 218 -5.42 22.02 -20.74
N LEU A 219 -4.85 21.22 -19.84
CA LEU A 219 -3.50 21.32 -19.35
C LEU A 219 -2.84 19.95 -19.50
N HIS A 220 -1.57 19.97 -19.87
CA HIS A 220 -0.70 18.81 -19.78
C HIS A 220 0.50 19.17 -18.90
N ILE A 221 0.72 18.40 -17.84
CA ILE A 221 1.82 18.59 -16.90
C ILE A 221 2.72 17.37 -17.02
N ALA A 222 3.88 17.52 -17.65
CA ALA A 222 4.87 16.46 -17.80
C ALA A 222 5.99 16.64 -16.77
N VAL A 223 6.46 15.55 -16.15
CA VAL A 223 7.45 15.55 -15.07
C VAL A 223 8.65 14.70 -15.49
N SER A 224 9.84 15.25 -15.33
CA SER A 224 11.11 14.52 -15.43
C SER A 224 11.70 14.37 -14.04
N SER A 225 11.81 13.14 -13.55
CA SER A 225 12.47 12.83 -12.27
C SER A 225 13.49 11.69 -12.43
N PRO A 226 14.69 11.99 -12.98
CA PRO A 226 15.69 10.97 -13.32
C PRO A 226 16.30 10.26 -12.10
N ARG A 227 16.12 10.80 -10.89
CA ARG A 227 16.63 10.23 -9.63
C ARG A 227 15.60 9.41 -8.85
N ASN A 228 14.41 9.20 -9.39
CA ASN A 228 13.44 8.31 -8.75
C ASN A 228 14.01 6.90 -8.61
N ALA A 229 13.86 6.31 -7.42
CA ALA A 229 14.31 4.95 -7.15
C ALA A 229 13.47 3.89 -7.87
N VAL A 230 12.25 4.26 -8.25
CA VAL A 230 11.27 3.39 -8.92
C VAL A 230 10.73 4.07 -10.17
N ILE A 231 10.34 3.26 -11.14
CA ILE A 231 9.74 3.65 -12.41
C ILE A 231 8.45 2.86 -12.62
N ALA A 232 7.66 3.25 -13.62
CA ALA A 232 6.52 2.42 -14.05
C ALA A 232 7.01 1.04 -14.50
N ALA A 233 6.18 0.02 -14.26
CA ALA A 233 6.40 -1.27 -14.89
C ALA A 233 6.25 -1.12 -16.42
N ASN A 234 7.25 -1.53 -17.20
CA ASN A 234 7.20 -1.45 -18.66
C ASN A 234 6.16 -2.37 -19.29
N ALA A 235 5.85 -3.43 -18.57
CA ALA A 235 5.23 -4.60 -19.11
C ALA A 235 3.70 -4.55 -18.94
N ASP A 236 2.94 -5.25 -19.79
CA ASP A 236 1.48 -5.26 -19.66
C ASP A 236 1.02 -5.93 -18.37
N CYS A 237 -0.10 -5.49 -17.82
CA CYS A 237 -0.67 -6.07 -16.60
C CYS A 237 -1.05 -7.54 -16.79
N PRO A 238 -0.49 -8.48 -15.99
CA PRO A 238 -0.74 -9.91 -16.18
C PRO A 238 -2.15 -10.37 -15.82
N TRP A 239 -3.00 -9.47 -15.31
CA TRP A 239 -4.42 -9.71 -15.04
C TRP A 239 -5.33 -8.67 -15.73
N ALA A 240 -4.85 -7.98 -16.76
CA ALA A 240 -5.65 -7.00 -17.50
C ALA A 240 -6.95 -7.58 -18.11
N ASP A 241 -6.92 -8.87 -18.45
CA ASP A 241 -8.00 -9.64 -19.06
C ASP A 241 -8.88 -10.37 -18.03
N VAL A 242 -8.55 -10.29 -16.73
CA VAL A 242 -9.26 -10.98 -15.66
C VAL A 242 -10.46 -10.15 -15.20
N GLN A 243 -11.64 -10.78 -15.22
CA GLN A 243 -12.84 -10.24 -14.58
C GLN A 243 -13.51 -11.31 -13.73
N VAL A 244 -13.96 -10.89 -12.55
CA VAL A 244 -14.73 -11.73 -11.63
C VAL A 244 -16.20 -11.39 -11.73
N GLU A 245 -17.02 -12.43 -11.90
CA GLU A 245 -18.48 -12.36 -11.83
C GLU A 245 -18.96 -13.25 -10.68
N ALA A 246 -19.99 -12.82 -9.95
CA ALA A 246 -20.56 -13.58 -8.84
C ALA A 246 -22.06 -13.31 -8.74
N ALA A 247 -22.83 -14.21 -8.11
CA ALA A 247 -24.22 -13.92 -7.77
C ALA A 247 -24.32 -12.89 -6.63
N ASP A 248 -23.33 -12.88 -5.72
CA ASP A 248 -23.14 -11.82 -4.72
C ASP A 248 -22.17 -10.77 -5.26
N ASN A 249 -22.72 -9.62 -5.67
CA ASN A 249 -21.92 -8.56 -6.27
C ASN A 249 -20.84 -8.00 -5.34
N ARG A 250 -20.92 -8.20 -4.02
CA ARG A 250 -19.90 -7.70 -3.09
C ARG A 250 -18.54 -8.35 -3.35
N VAL A 251 -18.52 -9.64 -3.69
CA VAL A 251 -17.29 -10.37 -4.03
C VAL A 251 -16.72 -9.86 -5.35
N SER A 252 -17.53 -9.81 -6.41
CA SER A 252 -17.05 -9.35 -7.72
C SER A 252 -16.62 -7.89 -7.72
N ASN A 253 -17.37 -7.01 -7.05
CA ASN A 253 -17.02 -5.59 -6.95
C ASN A 253 -15.68 -5.41 -6.21
N TRP A 254 -15.50 -6.09 -5.09
CA TRP A 254 -14.26 -6.00 -4.32
C TRP A 254 -13.04 -6.51 -5.09
N VAL A 255 -13.14 -7.69 -5.71
CA VAL A 255 -12.02 -8.25 -6.46
C VAL A 255 -11.70 -7.38 -7.69
N ASN A 256 -12.70 -6.96 -8.47
CA ASN A 256 -12.45 -6.16 -9.67
C ASN A 256 -11.88 -4.76 -9.32
N THR A 257 -12.34 -4.11 -8.25
CA THR A 257 -11.74 -2.87 -7.74
C THR A 257 -10.30 -3.10 -7.30
N SER A 258 -10.05 -4.17 -6.55
CA SER A 258 -8.70 -4.51 -6.07
C SER A 258 -7.73 -4.80 -7.21
N LEU A 259 -8.14 -5.51 -8.26
CA LEU A 259 -7.30 -5.79 -9.42
C LEU A 259 -6.93 -4.50 -10.19
N ARG A 260 -7.87 -3.55 -10.30
CA ARG A 260 -7.62 -2.23 -10.87
C ARG A 260 -6.61 -1.44 -10.04
N ASP A 261 -6.77 -1.46 -8.72
CA ASP A 261 -5.86 -0.77 -7.81
C ASP A 261 -4.45 -1.35 -7.85
N LEU A 262 -4.34 -2.69 -7.82
CA LEU A 262 -3.06 -3.39 -7.97
C LEU A 262 -2.37 -3.02 -9.29
N ASP A 263 -3.12 -2.86 -10.38
CA ASP A 263 -2.56 -2.39 -11.66
C ASP A 263 -2.07 -0.93 -11.58
N GLY A 264 -2.69 -0.09 -10.75
CA GLY A 264 -2.19 1.25 -10.40
C GLY A 264 -0.89 1.25 -9.58
N LEU A 265 -0.63 0.18 -8.83
CA LEU A 265 0.52 0.04 -7.93
C LEU A 265 1.74 -0.65 -8.57
N ARG A 266 1.69 -1.05 -9.84
CA ARG A 266 2.78 -1.79 -10.51
C ARG A 266 3.98 -0.91 -10.84
N MET A 267 5.14 -1.27 -10.30
CA MET A 267 6.41 -0.56 -10.47
C MET A 267 7.53 -1.50 -10.91
N SER A 268 8.62 -0.91 -11.37
CA SER A 268 9.91 -1.56 -11.58
C SER A 268 11.03 -0.66 -11.05
N ILE A 269 12.25 -1.17 -11.01
CA ILE A 269 13.44 -0.35 -10.77
C ILE A 269 14.16 -0.05 -12.10
N PRO A 270 14.88 1.09 -12.23
CA PRO A 270 15.61 1.41 -13.46
C PRO A 270 16.57 0.31 -13.95
N ALA A 271 17.17 -0.44 -13.03
CA ALA A 271 18.12 -1.51 -13.34
C ALA A 271 17.45 -2.78 -13.90
N LEU A 272 16.16 -2.99 -13.61
CA LEU A 272 15.38 -4.17 -13.99
C LEU A 272 13.98 -3.72 -14.44
N PRO A 273 13.88 -3.01 -15.58
CA PRO A 273 12.66 -2.33 -15.98
C PRO A 273 11.55 -3.29 -16.48
N ASP A 274 11.91 -4.56 -16.75
CA ASP A 274 10.98 -5.61 -17.17
C ASP A 274 10.50 -6.49 -15.98
N ASP A 275 11.07 -6.30 -14.78
CA ASP A 275 10.68 -7.00 -13.57
C ASP A 275 9.72 -6.12 -12.74
N GLU A 276 8.44 -6.47 -12.79
CA GLU A 276 7.41 -5.76 -12.04
C GLU A 276 7.30 -6.28 -10.60
N PHE A 277 7.03 -5.35 -9.69
CA PHE A 277 6.57 -5.61 -8.33
C PHE A 277 5.42 -4.65 -8.01
N LEU A 278 4.77 -4.86 -6.87
CA LEU A 278 3.69 -3.99 -6.38
C LEU A 278 4.24 -3.07 -5.29
N ALA A 279 4.02 -1.76 -5.42
CA ALA A 279 4.31 -0.80 -4.36
C ALA A 279 3.52 -1.14 -3.09
N ALA A 280 4.02 -0.80 -1.89
CA ALA A 280 3.30 -1.11 -0.64
C ALA A 280 1.92 -0.43 -0.61
N GLY A 281 1.90 0.90 -0.75
CA GLY A 281 0.68 1.63 -1.07
C GLY A 281 0.76 3.13 -0.87
N ALA A 282 -0.30 3.79 -1.36
CA ALA A 282 -0.33 5.23 -1.54
C ALA A 282 -1.02 5.92 -0.35
N PRO A 283 -0.50 7.07 0.12
CA PRO A 283 0.64 7.81 -0.41
C PRO A 283 1.97 7.50 0.28
N TRP A 284 1.95 7.01 1.51
CA TRP A 284 3.11 7.04 2.41
C TRP A 284 4.23 6.07 2.02
N PHE A 285 3.84 4.95 1.43
CA PHE A 285 4.71 3.80 1.19
C PHE A 285 4.70 3.45 -0.31
N PHE A 286 4.57 4.46 -1.18
CA PHE A 286 4.41 4.28 -2.62
C PHE A 286 5.76 4.05 -3.33
N THR A 287 6.44 2.99 -2.92
CA THR A 287 7.75 2.54 -3.42
C THR A 287 7.93 1.04 -3.12
N LEU A 288 9.10 0.47 -3.41
CA LEU A 288 9.45 -0.91 -3.09
C LEU A 288 9.62 -1.10 -1.57
N PHE A 289 8.72 -1.88 -0.97
CA PHE A 289 8.90 -2.49 0.34
C PHE A 289 8.98 -4.01 0.17
N GLY A 290 10.01 -4.64 0.71
CA GLY A 290 10.31 -6.06 0.50
C GLY A 290 9.18 -6.96 0.98
N ARG A 291 8.83 -6.85 2.26
CA ARG A 291 7.77 -7.64 2.89
C ARG A 291 6.41 -7.46 2.20
N ASP A 292 6.00 -6.22 1.97
CA ASP A 292 4.70 -5.91 1.36
C ASP A 292 4.59 -6.47 -0.05
N SER A 293 5.65 -6.30 -0.86
CA SER A 293 5.72 -6.84 -2.21
C SER A 293 5.67 -8.36 -2.21
N LEU A 294 6.37 -9.01 -1.27
CA LEU A 294 6.37 -10.47 -1.12
C LEU A 294 4.99 -11.02 -0.78
N TRP A 295 4.29 -10.41 0.19
CA TRP A 295 2.93 -10.84 0.55
C TRP A 295 1.92 -10.57 -0.55
N ALA A 296 1.95 -9.39 -1.16
CA ALA A 296 1.06 -9.06 -2.26
C ALA A 296 1.28 -10.02 -3.44
N ALA A 297 2.53 -10.30 -3.81
CA ALA A 297 2.86 -11.27 -4.84
C ALA A 297 2.43 -12.71 -4.48
N ARG A 298 2.58 -13.11 -3.21
CA ARG A 298 2.14 -14.42 -2.71
C ARG A 298 0.62 -14.60 -2.85
N PHE A 299 -0.16 -13.59 -2.50
CA PHE A 299 -1.62 -13.62 -2.68
C PHE A 299 -2.06 -13.63 -4.14
N MET A 300 -1.23 -13.13 -5.06
CA MET A 300 -1.52 -13.08 -6.49
C MET A 300 -1.20 -14.38 -7.24
N LEU A 301 -0.51 -15.34 -6.61
CA LEU A 301 -0.13 -16.63 -7.21
C LEU A 301 -1.28 -17.40 -7.89
N PRO A 302 -2.53 -17.42 -7.37
CA PRO A 302 -3.65 -18.07 -8.06
C PRO A 302 -4.00 -17.47 -9.42
N LEU A 303 -3.62 -16.22 -9.68
CA LEU A 303 -3.85 -15.52 -10.94
C LEU A 303 -2.62 -15.54 -11.84
N THR A 304 -1.44 -15.31 -11.28
CA THR A 304 -0.20 -15.21 -12.06
C THR A 304 1.03 -15.47 -11.20
N THR A 305 2.03 -16.13 -11.78
CA THR A 305 3.36 -16.27 -11.18
C THR A 305 4.32 -15.14 -11.59
N ARG A 306 3.96 -14.34 -12.59
CA ARG A 306 4.84 -13.30 -13.16
C ARG A 306 5.23 -12.23 -12.15
N THR A 307 4.27 -11.72 -11.38
CA THR A 307 4.51 -10.71 -10.35
C THR A 307 5.36 -11.25 -9.22
N ALA A 308 5.20 -12.53 -8.86
CA ALA A 308 6.09 -13.19 -7.90
C ALA A 308 7.52 -13.27 -8.45
N MET A 309 7.70 -13.70 -9.69
CA MET A 309 9.02 -13.82 -10.29
C MET A 309 9.74 -12.47 -10.48
N GLY A 310 9.02 -11.43 -10.88
CA GLY A 310 9.54 -10.05 -10.94
C GLY A 310 9.99 -9.57 -9.55
N THR A 311 9.11 -9.68 -8.55
CA THR A 311 9.41 -9.32 -7.15
C THR A 311 10.63 -10.07 -6.62
N LEU A 312 10.72 -11.38 -6.84
CA LEU A 312 11.84 -12.22 -6.40
C LEU A 312 13.17 -11.76 -7.00
N ARG A 313 13.21 -11.47 -8.31
CA ARG A 313 14.42 -10.98 -9.00
C ARG A 313 14.81 -9.58 -8.56
N THR A 314 13.84 -8.67 -8.43
CA THR A 314 14.10 -7.30 -7.94
C THR A 314 14.67 -7.32 -6.53
N LEU A 315 14.13 -8.15 -5.62
CA LEU A 315 14.66 -8.25 -4.26
C LEU A 315 16.00 -8.98 -4.20
N ALA A 316 16.21 -10.00 -5.04
CA ALA A 316 17.50 -10.68 -5.16
C ALA A 316 18.62 -9.77 -5.67
N HIS A 317 18.30 -8.78 -6.52
CA HIS A 317 19.24 -7.76 -6.97
C HIS A 317 19.81 -6.92 -5.81
N PHE A 318 19.00 -6.68 -4.78
CA PHE A 318 19.41 -5.98 -3.56
C PHE A 318 19.72 -6.92 -2.40
N GLN A 319 19.93 -8.22 -2.62
CA GLN A 319 20.27 -9.12 -1.51
C GLN A 319 21.64 -8.72 -0.94
N ALA A 320 21.70 -8.51 0.37
CA ALA A 320 22.92 -8.07 1.03
C ALA A 320 24.04 -9.12 0.89
N THR A 321 25.25 -8.67 0.54
CA THR A 321 26.44 -9.53 0.46
C THR A 321 27.43 -9.31 1.62
N GLU A 322 27.25 -8.23 2.37
CA GLU A 322 28.09 -7.84 3.50
C GLU A 322 27.25 -7.32 4.66
N SER A 323 27.86 -7.26 5.85
CA SER A 323 27.21 -6.69 7.03
C SER A 323 27.47 -5.19 7.10
N ASP A 324 26.42 -4.40 7.29
CA ASP A 324 26.49 -2.96 7.50
C ASP A 324 25.45 -2.53 8.54
N ILE A 325 25.96 -1.97 9.64
CA ILE A 325 25.15 -1.50 10.76
C ILE A 325 24.23 -0.34 10.34
N GLN A 326 24.67 0.55 9.44
CA GLN A 326 23.90 1.75 9.06
C GLN A 326 22.63 1.40 8.27
N THR A 327 22.74 0.42 7.38
CA THR A 327 21.62 -0.09 6.58
C THR A 327 20.91 -1.26 7.25
N ASN A 328 21.42 -1.77 8.37
CA ASN A 328 20.97 -2.98 9.06
C ASN A 328 21.02 -4.24 8.16
N ALA A 329 22.00 -4.26 7.25
CA ALA A 329 22.25 -5.33 6.31
C ALA A 329 23.12 -6.40 6.96
N ASP A 330 22.85 -7.67 6.63
CA ASP A 330 23.67 -8.82 6.96
C ASP A 330 23.69 -9.77 5.74
N PRO A 331 24.77 -10.53 5.48
CA PRO A 331 24.88 -11.39 4.31
C PRO A 331 23.68 -12.33 4.12
N GLY A 332 23.08 -12.30 2.93
CA GLY A 332 21.90 -13.09 2.55
C GLY A 332 20.55 -12.44 2.85
N LYS A 333 20.53 -11.33 3.61
CA LYS A 333 19.30 -10.64 4.00
C LYS A 333 18.62 -9.93 2.82
N ILE A 334 17.30 -9.97 2.79
CA ILE A 334 16.47 -9.21 1.84
C ILE A 334 16.08 -7.86 2.44
N MET A 335 16.07 -6.81 1.63
CA MET A 335 15.84 -5.43 2.06
C MET A 335 14.40 -5.17 2.56
N HIS A 336 14.26 -4.15 3.41
CA HIS A 336 12.99 -3.62 3.94
C HIS A 336 12.35 -2.62 2.99
N GLU A 337 13.03 -1.52 2.65
CA GLU A 337 12.52 -0.50 1.72
C GLU A 337 13.62 0.15 0.87
N LEU A 338 13.21 0.68 -0.28
CA LEU A 338 14.03 1.47 -1.20
C LEU A 338 13.41 2.87 -1.43
N ARG A 339 14.22 3.91 -1.30
CA ARG A 339 13.87 5.33 -1.48
C ARG A 339 14.91 6.02 -2.36
N ALA A 340 14.54 7.14 -2.97
CA ALA A 340 15.47 7.96 -3.75
C ALA A 340 16.47 8.73 -2.87
N GLU A 341 16.01 9.15 -1.69
CA GLU A 341 16.77 9.95 -0.73
C GLU A 341 16.64 9.39 0.68
N PRO A 342 17.55 9.75 1.61
CA PRO A 342 17.41 9.34 3.01
C PRO A 342 16.08 9.79 3.60
N LEU A 343 15.41 8.87 4.28
CA LEU A 343 14.19 9.18 5.00
C LEU A 343 14.56 9.82 6.34
N VAL A 344 14.09 11.03 6.59
CA VAL A 344 14.24 11.71 7.88
C VAL A 344 12.86 12.12 8.36
N GLN A 345 12.44 11.61 9.52
CA GLN A 345 11.15 11.98 10.08
C GLN A 345 11.12 13.46 10.47
N THR A 346 10.01 14.13 10.20
CA THR A 346 9.83 15.56 10.45
C THR A 346 8.40 15.87 10.90
N GLY A 347 8.15 17.12 11.28
CA GLY A 347 6.83 17.59 11.73
C GLY A 347 6.31 16.80 12.94
N ALA A 348 5.15 16.16 12.78
CA ALA A 348 4.49 15.38 13.82
C ALA A 348 5.31 14.16 14.32
N PHE A 349 6.28 13.70 13.53
CA PHE A 349 7.06 12.48 13.79
C PHE A 349 8.54 12.77 14.13
N ASN A 350 8.89 13.97 14.55
CA ASN A 350 10.28 14.34 14.84
C ASN A 350 10.83 13.67 16.14
N ASP A 351 11.03 12.36 16.09
CA ASP A 351 11.54 11.49 17.16
C ASP A 351 13.02 11.10 16.97
N GLY A 352 13.65 11.58 15.89
CA GLY A 352 15.05 11.27 15.55
C GLY A 352 15.22 10.08 14.60
N THR A 353 14.14 9.43 14.17
CA THR A 353 14.19 8.32 13.22
C THR A 353 14.70 8.77 11.86
N SER A 354 15.71 8.08 11.35
CA SER A 354 16.32 8.32 10.05
C SER A 354 16.77 7.00 9.42
N LEU A 355 16.38 6.77 8.17
CA LEU A 355 16.69 5.55 7.42
C LEU A 355 17.51 5.88 6.15
N PRO A 356 18.51 5.06 5.81
CA PRO A 356 19.22 5.20 4.55
C PRO A 356 18.30 4.87 3.35
N PRO A 357 18.63 5.33 2.13
CA PRO A 357 17.82 5.09 0.94
C PRO A 357 17.57 3.61 0.63
N LEU A 358 18.51 2.73 0.94
CA LEU A 358 18.34 1.28 0.90
C LEU A 358 18.49 0.76 2.33
N TYR A 359 17.40 0.28 2.90
CA TYR A 359 17.33 -0.13 4.30
C TYR A 359 16.91 -1.59 4.43
N TYR A 360 17.50 -2.32 5.38
CA TYR A 360 17.29 -3.75 5.63
C TYR A 360 16.70 -4.03 7.02
N GLY A 361 16.10 -3.04 7.69
CA GLY A 361 15.43 -3.22 8.99
C GLY A 361 14.11 -4.00 8.91
N THR A 362 14.17 -5.21 8.38
CA THR A 362 13.11 -6.23 8.34
C THR A 362 13.68 -7.53 8.89
N ILE A 363 12.88 -8.26 9.67
CA ILE A 363 13.26 -9.59 10.18
C ILE A 363 12.53 -10.72 9.44
N ASP A 364 11.56 -10.41 8.58
CA ASP A 364 10.65 -11.38 7.97
C ASP A 364 10.75 -11.47 6.43
N ALA A 365 11.33 -10.47 5.77
CA ALA A 365 11.40 -10.46 4.30
C ALA A 365 12.26 -11.60 3.73
N THR A 366 13.31 -12.04 4.42
CA THR A 366 14.22 -13.09 3.91
C THR A 366 13.53 -14.45 3.86
N GLU A 367 12.81 -14.81 4.92
CA GLU A 367 11.97 -16.00 5.03
C GLU A 367 10.86 -15.97 3.98
N LEU A 368 10.16 -14.83 3.89
CA LEU A 368 9.07 -14.65 2.94
C LEU A 368 9.54 -14.74 1.48
N TRP A 369 10.76 -14.30 1.18
CA TRP A 369 11.37 -14.46 -0.14
C TRP A 369 11.60 -15.94 -0.48
N ILE A 370 12.12 -16.73 0.46
CA ILE A 370 12.31 -18.19 0.28
C ILE A 370 10.97 -18.88 0.07
N ILE A 371 9.96 -18.54 0.89
CA ILE A 371 8.61 -19.10 0.80
C ILE A 371 7.99 -18.80 -0.56
N LEU A 372 8.04 -17.53 -1.00
CA LEU A 372 7.48 -17.12 -2.28
C LEU A 372 8.15 -17.83 -3.45
N LEU A 373 9.48 -18.01 -3.43
CA LEU A 373 10.22 -18.74 -4.47
C LEU A 373 9.70 -20.19 -4.61
N ALA A 374 9.56 -20.89 -3.48
CA ALA A 374 9.09 -22.26 -3.47
C ALA A 374 7.61 -22.39 -3.86
N GLU A 375 6.76 -21.46 -3.42
CA GLU A 375 5.34 -21.44 -3.78
C GLU A 375 5.15 -21.08 -5.26
N ALA A 376 5.90 -20.11 -5.81
CA ALA A 376 5.87 -19.79 -7.23
C ALA A 376 6.19 -21.01 -8.08
N LEU A 377 7.19 -21.82 -7.68
CA LEU A 377 7.51 -23.09 -8.34
C LEU A 377 6.33 -24.08 -8.29
N ARG A 378 5.63 -24.19 -7.15
CA ARG A 378 4.43 -25.04 -7.01
C ARG A 378 3.26 -24.56 -7.85
N TRP A 379 3.12 -23.25 -8.05
CA TRP A 379 2.12 -22.64 -8.92
C TRP A 379 2.51 -22.64 -10.40
N GLY A 380 3.66 -23.24 -10.75
CA GLY A 380 4.06 -23.45 -12.14
C GLY A 380 4.92 -22.34 -12.74
N ALA A 381 5.63 -21.55 -11.92
CA ALA A 381 6.68 -20.67 -12.42
C ALA A 381 7.73 -21.46 -13.22
N PRO A 382 8.32 -20.88 -14.29
CA PRO A 382 9.30 -21.58 -15.12
C PRO A 382 10.50 -22.05 -14.31
N GLU A 383 10.82 -23.35 -14.37
CA GLU A 383 11.89 -23.94 -13.57
C GLU A 383 13.26 -23.30 -13.84
N GLN A 384 13.52 -22.82 -15.07
CA GLN A 384 14.77 -22.14 -15.40
C GLN A 384 14.93 -20.80 -14.68
N GLU A 385 13.83 -20.09 -14.44
CA GLU A 385 13.87 -18.83 -13.69
C GLU A 385 14.08 -19.08 -12.19
N ILE A 386 13.52 -20.17 -11.65
CA ILE A 386 13.78 -20.62 -10.28
C ILE A 386 15.24 -21.06 -10.12
N GLU A 387 15.77 -21.83 -11.09
CA GLU A 387 17.15 -22.31 -11.09
C GLU A 387 18.16 -21.15 -11.05
N ALA A 388 17.87 -20.05 -11.75
CA ALA A 388 18.71 -18.85 -11.76
C ALA A 388 18.80 -18.16 -10.39
N LEU A 389 17.82 -18.36 -9.51
CA LEU A 389 17.75 -17.77 -8.16
C LEU A 389 18.29 -18.69 -7.05
N LEU A 390 18.77 -19.90 -7.39
CA LEU A 390 19.33 -20.83 -6.40
C LEU A 390 20.51 -20.27 -5.59
N PRO A 391 21.45 -19.47 -6.17
CA PRO A 391 22.49 -18.83 -5.36
C PRO A 391 21.93 -17.89 -4.30
N ASN A 392 20.88 -17.13 -4.64
CA ASN A 392 20.21 -16.22 -3.71
C ASN A 392 19.44 -17.00 -2.63
N LEU A 393 18.81 -18.12 -2.99
CA LEU A 393 18.17 -19.04 -2.04
C LEU A 393 19.17 -19.58 -1.02
N GLU A 394 20.34 -20.05 -1.47
CA GLU A 394 21.38 -20.57 -0.59
C GLU A 394 21.90 -19.50 0.38
N ALA A 395 22.06 -18.25 -0.10
CA ALA A 395 22.43 -17.11 0.74
C ALA A 395 21.34 -16.73 1.75
N ALA A 396 20.08 -16.68 1.32
CA ALA A 396 18.94 -16.38 2.19
C ALA A 396 18.77 -17.44 3.28
N LEU A 397 18.89 -18.73 2.92
CA LEU A 397 18.90 -19.82 3.88
C LEU A 397 20.07 -19.67 4.86
N ALA A 398 21.29 -19.41 4.38
CA ALA A 398 22.44 -19.19 5.25
C ALA A 398 22.22 -18.04 6.25
N TRP A 399 21.55 -16.95 5.83
CA TRP A 399 21.19 -15.85 6.73
C TRP A 399 20.35 -16.32 7.93
N LEU A 400 19.36 -17.20 7.73
CA LEU A 400 18.53 -17.76 8.82
C LEU A 400 19.37 -18.44 9.92
N ARG A 401 20.44 -19.14 9.52
CA ARG A 401 21.30 -19.90 10.43
C ARG A 401 22.39 -19.03 11.07
N ASP A 402 22.96 -18.11 10.30
CA ASP A 402 24.21 -17.44 10.65
C ASP A 402 24.00 -16.01 11.20
N TRP A 403 22.87 -15.37 10.89
CA TRP A 403 22.64 -13.94 11.18
C TRP A 403 21.28 -13.62 11.78
N GLY A 404 20.25 -14.44 11.53
CA GLY A 404 18.91 -14.21 12.07
C GLY A 404 18.81 -14.38 13.59
N ASP A 405 19.69 -15.19 14.18
CA ASP A 405 19.78 -15.47 15.63
C ASP A 405 20.99 -14.72 16.20
N CYS A 406 20.76 -13.58 16.85
CA CYS A 406 21.83 -12.66 17.22
C CYS A 406 22.57 -13.05 18.51
N ASP A 407 21.95 -13.87 19.36
CA ASP A 407 22.53 -14.31 20.64
C ASP A 407 22.78 -15.83 20.77
N GLY A 408 22.35 -16.60 19.77
CA GLY A 408 22.62 -18.04 19.65
C GLY A 408 21.65 -18.92 20.44
N ASP A 409 20.53 -18.38 20.92
CA ASP A 409 19.51 -19.15 21.64
C ASP A 409 18.63 -20.03 20.72
N GLY A 410 18.74 -19.81 19.41
CA GLY A 410 18.08 -20.57 18.38
C GLY A 410 16.75 -19.99 17.92
N PHE A 411 16.43 -18.74 18.24
CA PHE A 411 15.31 -17.99 17.70
C PHE A 411 15.79 -16.80 16.88
N LEU A 412 15.02 -16.46 15.85
CA LEU A 412 15.32 -15.28 15.03
C LEU A 412 14.81 -14.03 15.74
N GLU A 413 15.66 -13.01 15.84
CA GLU A 413 15.37 -11.79 16.60
C GLU A 413 15.95 -10.54 15.93
N TYR A 414 15.32 -9.40 16.19
CA TYR A 414 15.78 -8.11 15.68
C TYR A 414 16.14 -7.14 16.79
N ILE A 415 17.04 -6.23 16.43
CA ILE A 415 17.39 -5.05 17.20
C ILE A 415 17.82 -3.94 16.23
N ASP A 416 17.43 -2.70 16.51
CA ASP A 416 18.05 -1.56 15.86
C ASP A 416 19.42 -1.29 16.47
N ARG A 417 20.47 -1.64 15.74
CA ARG A 417 21.87 -1.44 16.16
C ARG A 417 22.31 0.03 16.08
N THR A 418 21.56 0.89 15.40
CA THR A 418 21.90 2.31 15.19
C THR A 418 21.32 3.23 16.26
N GLY A 419 20.17 2.88 16.82
CA GLY A 419 19.41 3.70 17.76
C GLY A 419 18.55 4.78 17.10
N HIS A 420 18.54 4.87 15.77
CA HIS A 420 17.72 5.81 14.99
C HIS A 420 16.98 5.12 13.82
N GLY A 421 17.02 3.79 13.75
CA GLY A 421 16.28 2.97 12.79
C GLY A 421 14.92 2.52 13.33
N LEU A 422 14.32 1.54 12.67
CA LEU A 422 13.04 0.99 13.11
C LEU A 422 13.22 0.14 14.38
N SER A 423 12.47 0.51 15.44
CA SER A 423 12.46 -0.21 16.72
C SER A 423 11.81 -1.59 16.61
N ASN A 424 10.77 -1.74 15.77
CA ASN A 424 10.15 -3.01 15.41
C ASN A 424 10.38 -3.32 13.93
N GLN A 425 10.81 -4.54 13.60
CA GLN A 425 11.23 -4.93 12.25
C GLN A 425 10.39 -6.06 11.64
N GLY A 426 9.38 -6.56 12.37
CA GLY A 426 8.33 -7.42 11.81
C GLY A 426 7.24 -6.62 11.11
N TRP A 427 6.17 -7.28 10.65
CA TRP A 427 5.07 -6.62 9.96
C TRP A 427 4.33 -5.58 10.81
N LYS A 428 4.26 -5.79 12.14
CA LYS A 428 3.80 -4.77 13.09
C LYS A 428 4.95 -3.84 13.48
N ASP A 429 5.34 -2.95 12.58
CA ASP A 429 6.55 -2.12 12.70
C ASP A 429 6.38 -0.79 13.46
N SER A 430 5.19 -0.48 13.97
CA SER A 430 5.02 0.69 14.84
C SER A 430 5.79 0.51 16.15
N GLY A 431 6.40 1.57 16.69
CA GLY A 431 7.25 1.47 17.88
C GLY A 431 6.56 1.02 19.17
N ASP A 432 5.24 0.89 19.15
CA ASP A 432 4.40 0.49 20.27
C ASP A 432 3.66 -0.83 20.05
N SER A 433 3.97 -1.60 19.00
CA SER A 433 3.19 -2.77 18.58
C SER A 433 3.37 -4.01 19.47
N VAL A 434 4.56 -4.22 20.03
CA VAL A 434 4.88 -5.39 20.86
C VAL A 434 4.67 -5.05 22.33
N ARG A 435 3.53 -5.47 22.87
CA ARG A 435 3.11 -5.13 24.24
C ARG A 435 2.82 -6.35 25.10
N TRP A 436 3.08 -6.24 26.39
CA TRP A 436 2.56 -7.14 27.41
C TRP A 436 1.05 -7.03 27.51
N ASN A 437 0.39 -8.02 28.09
CA ASN A 437 -1.05 -8.01 28.30
C ASN A 437 -1.53 -6.81 29.16
N ASP A 438 -0.67 -6.28 30.05
CA ASP A 438 -0.95 -5.07 30.83
C ASP A 438 -0.75 -3.74 30.06
N GLY A 439 -0.33 -3.81 28.80
CA GLY A 439 -0.14 -2.66 27.90
C GLY A 439 1.26 -2.04 27.93
N ARG A 440 2.18 -2.50 28.79
CA ARG A 440 3.60 -2.09 28.74
C ARG A 440 4.23 -2.53 27.41
N ILE A 441 5.18 -1.75 26.90
CA ILE A 441 5.94 -2.10 25.68
C ILE A 441 7.08 -3.06 26.07
N ALA A 442 7.34 -4.08 25.24
CA ALA A 442 8.45 -5.01 25.43
C ALA A 442 9.79 -4.37 25.00
N ASP A 443 10.86 -4.70 25.72
CA ASP A 443 12.20 -4.21 25.41
C ASP A 443 12.93 -5.17 24.46
N GLY A 444 13.56 -4.63 23.42
CA GLY A 444 14.35 -5.41 22.46
C GLY A 444 15.72 -5.87 22.98
N PRO A 445 16.35 -6.89 22.35
CA PRO A 445 15.92 -7.59 21.13
C PRO A 445 14.60 -8.35 21.27
N ILE A 446 13.86 -8.46 20.17
CA ILE A 446 12.54 -9.11 20.14
C ILE A 446 12.58 -10.32 19.19
N ALA A 447 12.16 -11.48 19.68
CA ALA A 447 11.94 -12.67 18.87
C ALA A 447 10.43 -12.91 18.65
N LEU A 448 9.90 -12.50 17.50
CA LEU A 448 8.47 -12.59 17.16
C LEU A 448 8.03 -14.02 16.83
N CYS A 449 6.81 -14.40 17.22
CA CYS A 449 6.32 -15.76 16.99
C CYS A 449 6.12 -16.07 15.51
N GLU A 450 5.51 -15.17 14.73
CA GLU A 450 5.24 -15.39 13.30
C GLU A 450 6.52 -15.57 12.50
N VAL A 451 7.59 -14.86 12.87
CA VAL A 451 8.91 -14.96 12.24
C VAL A 451 9.46 -16.36 12.42
N GLN A 452 9.29 -16.98 13.59
CA GLN A 452 9.71 -18.36 13.79
C GLN A 452 8.93 -19.31 12.89
N GLY A 453 7.62 -19.08 12.74
CA GLY A 453 6.77 -19.81 11.80
C GLY A 453 7.25 -19.70 10.36
N TYR A 454 7.58 -18.48 9.91
CA TYR A 454 8.13 -18.25 8.58
C TYR A 454 9.49 -18.90 8.40
N ALA A 455 10.38 -18.82 9.40
CA ALA A 455 11.71 -19.41 9.33
C ALA A 455 11.63 -20.94 9.25
N TYR A 456 10.70 -21.56 9.99
CA TYR A 456 10.40 -22.98 9.86
C TYR A 456 9.89 -23.31 8.45
N GLN A 457 8.90 -22.57 7.95
CA GLN A 457 8.32 -22.81 6.62
C GLN A 457 9.38 -22.64 5.51
N ALA A 458 10.19 -21.57 5.59
CA ALA A 458 11.28 -21.27 4.67
C ALA A 458 12.35 -22.38 4.66
N ALA A 459 12.74 -22.90 5.82
CA ALA A 459 13.71 -23.99 5.89
C ALA A 459 13.18 -25.30 5.26
N ILE A 460 11.90 -25.63 5.47
CA ILE A 460 11.28 -26.83 4.86
C ILE A 460 11.14 -26.64 3.35
N LEU A 461 10.53 -25.55 2.90
CA LEU A 461 10.29 -25.29 1.48
C LEU A 461 11.60 -25.07 0.71
N GLY A 462 12.56 -24.36 1.32
CA GLY A 462 13.89 -24.19 0.76
C GLY A 462 14.62 -25.52 0.59
N ALA A 463 14.52 -26.44 1.57
CA ALA A 463 15.06 -27.79 1.44
C ALA A 463 14.46 -28.57 0.27
N ASP A 464 13.14 -28.44 0.04
CA ASP A 464 12.45 -29.10 -1.07
C ASP A 464 12.91 -28.55 -2.43
N VAL A 465 13.14 -27.23 -2.52
CA VAL A 465 13.71 -26.61 -3.73
C VAL A 465 15.16 -27.09 -3.95
N LEU A 466 16.01 -27.10 -2.92
CA LEU A 466 17.37 -27.60 -3.02
C LEU A 466 17.41 -29.06 -3.50
N GLU A 467 16.57 -29.92 -2.93
CA GLU A 467 16.45 -31.34 -3.32
C GLU A 467 16.00 -31.49 -4.77
N LYS A 468 14.96 -30.74 -5.19
CA LYS A 468 14.44 -30.78 -6.56
C LYS A 468 15.49 -30.43 -7.60
N PHE A 469 16.33 -29.43 -7.34
CA PHE A 469 17.39 -28.98 -8.25
C PHE A 469 18.76 -29.66 -7.97
N GLY A 470 18.81 -30.69 -7.14
CA GLY A 470 20.04 -31.44 -6.87
C GLY A 470 21.13 -30.65 -6.14
N ARG A 471 20.76 -29.61 -5.38
CA ARG A 471 21.64 -28.82 -4.52
C ARG A 471 21.81 -29.49 -3.15
N PRO A 472 22.97 -29.39 -2.49
CA PRO A 472 23.21 -30.01 -1.20
C PRO A 472 22.49 -29.26 -0.05
N GLY A 473 22.37 -29.91 1.11
CA GLY A 473 21.94 -29.27 2.37
C GLY A 473 20.47 -29.43 2.76
N ALA A 474 19.63 -30.05 1.92
CA ALA A 474 18.21 -30.25 2.21
C ALA A 474 17.95 -30.96 3.57
N GLU A 475 18.65 -32.06 3.85
CA GLU A 475 18.52 -32.79 5.12
C GLU A 475 18.98 -31.97 6.33
N ASP A 476 20.02 -31.15 6.17
CA ASP A 476 20.51 -30.28 7.24
C ASP A 476 19.48 -29.19 7.59
N TRP A 477 18.81 -28.63 6.57
CA TRP A 477 17.73 -27.66 6.74
C TRP A 477 16.49 -28.27 7.39
N ARG A 478 16.09 -29.48 6.99
CA ARG A 478 15.01 -30.23 7.65
C ARG A 478 15.34 -30.51 9.12
N ALA A 479 16.59 -30.86 9.42
CA ALA A 479 17.06 -31.05 10.80
C ALA A 479 17.10 -29.74 11.59
N TRP A 480 17.49 -28.61 10.97
CA TRP A 480 17.45 -27.28 11.56
C TRP A 480 16.01 -26.87 11.91
N ALA A 481 15.09 -27.00 10.96
CA ALA A 481 13.67 -26.69 11.14
C ALA A 481 13.04 -27.52 12.27
N LYS A 482 13.38 -28.81 12.35
CA LYS A 482 12.93 -29.69 13.45
C LYS A 482 13.36 -29.17 14.82
N ARG A 483 14.60 -28.67 14.97
CA ARG A 483 15.07 -28.09 16.23
C ARG A 483 14.34 -26.81 16.59
N LEU A 484 14.11 -25.93 15.61
CA LEU A 484 13.32 -24.71 15.81
C LEU A 484 11.90 -25.04 16.27
N LYS A 485 11.23 -25.98 15.59
CA LYS A 485 9.90 -26.47 15.97
C LYS A 485 9.85 -27.00 17.41
N THR A 486 10.81 -27.82 17.82
CA THR A 486 10.87 -28.32 19.20
C THR A 486 11.00 -27.17 20.19
N ARG A 487 11.98 -26.26 20.01
CA ARG A 487 12.19 -25.13 20.93
C ARG A 487 10.98 -24.19 21.01
N PHE A 488 10.38 -23.86 19.86
CA PHE A 488 9.21 -23.00 19.81
C PHE A 488 8.07 -23.57 20.67
N ASN A 489 7.77 -24.86 20.50
CA ASN A 489 6.69 -25.50 21.24
C ASN A 489 6.97 -25.68 22.74
N GLU A 490 8.22 -25.53 23.18
CA GLU A 490 8.61 -25.56 24.59
C GLU A 490 8.54 -24.17 25.26
N VAL A 491 8.85 -23.10 24.54
CA VAL A 491 9.14 -21.77 25.14
C VAL A 491 8.04 -20.74 24.94
N PHE A 492 7.34 -20.74 23.80
CA PHE A 492 6.47 -19.62 23.42
C PHE A 492 5.08 -19.63 24.08
N TRP A 493 4.70 -20.63 24.87
CA TRP A 493 3.30 -20.80 25.26
C TRP A 493 2.93 -20.10 26.58
N VAL A 494 1.81 -19.38 26.55
CA VAL A 494 1.19 -18.71 27.71
C VAL A 494 -0.30 -19.11 27.83
N ASP A 495 -0.93 -18.73 28.94
CA ASP A 495 -2.36 -18.95 29.20
C ASP A 495 -2.90 -17.74 29.99
N ASP A 496 -3.93 -17.08 29.45
CA ASP A 496 -4.58 -15.89 30.04
C ASP A 496 -5.78 -16.24 30.94
N GLY A 497 -6.06 -17.53 31.14
CA GLY A 497 -7.25 -18.05 31.81
C GLY A 497 -8.44 -18.31 30.88
N ASN A 498 -8.38 -17.88 29.61
CA ASN A 498 -9.37 -18.19 28.56
C ASN A 498 -8.89 -19.28 27.60
N GLY A 499 -7.65 -19.73 27.75
CA GLY A 499 -7.05 -20.81 26.97
C GLY A 499 -5.58 -20.54 26.70
N ARG A 500 -4.88 -21.60 26.31
CA ARG A 500 -3.46 -21.55 25.97
C ARG A 500 -3.26 -20.96 24.57
N TYR A 501 -2.22 -20.16 24.36
CA TYR A 501 -1.80 -19.65 23.05
C TYR A 501 -0.30 -19.28 23.03
N PRO A 502 0.33 -19.13 21.85
CA PRO A 502 1.69 -18.61 21.75
C PRO A 502 1.74 -17.12 22.10
N ALA A 503 2.70 -16.71 22.94
CA ALA A 503 3.11 -15.33 23.14
C ALA A 503 3.48 -14.67 21.81
N ILE A 504 3.17 -13.38 21.65
CA ILE A 504 3.53 -12.62 20.44
C ILE A 504 5.05 -12.62 20.21
N ALA A 505 5.82 -12.61 21.29
CA ALA A 505 7.28 -12.56 21.21
C ALA A 505 7.97 -13.09 22.48
N LEU A 506 9.28 -13.27 22.40
CA LEU A 506 10.18 -13.20 23.55
C LEU A 506 10.88 -11.84 23.57
N ASP A 507 10.98 -11.24 24.76
CA ASP A 507 11.69 -9.96 24.97
C ASP A 507 13.20 -10.14 25.17
N ARG A 508 13.92 -9.06 25.47
CA ARG A 508 15.35 -9.05 25.81
C ARG A 508 15.79 -10.02 26.90
N ASP A 509 14.90 -10.35 27.84
CA ASP A 509 15.16 -11.25 28.96
C ASP A 509 14.67 -12.67 28.64
N LYS A 510 14.27 -12.92 27.38
CA LYS A 510 13.66 -14.14 26.85
C LYS A 510 12.39 -14.54 27.59
N LYS A 511 11.64 -13.54 28.08
CA LYS A 511 10.34 -13.74 28.71
C LYS A 511 9.23 -13.70 27.66
N PRO A 512 8.25 -14.63 27.70
CA PRO A 512 7.12 -14.61 26.81
C PRO A 512 6.24 -13.37 27.01
N VAL A 513 6.14 -12.53 25.98
CA VAL A 513 5.27 -11.36 25.93
C VAL A 513 3.83 -11.83 25.71
N ASP A 514 3.01 -11.69 26.73
CA ASP A 514 1.79 -12.48 26.93
C ASP A 514 0.51 -11.92 26.30
N SER A 515 0.56 -10.82 25.54
CA SER A 515 -0.63 -10.30 24.87
C SER A 515 -1.09 -11.23 23.74
N LEU A 516 -2.40 -11.48 23.67
CA LEU A 516 -3.01 -12.19 22.55
C LEU A 516 -3.16 -11.23 21.36
N THR A 517 -2.54 -11.60 20.24
CA THR A 517 -2.54 -10.82 19.00
C THR A 517 -2.82 -11.72 17.78
N SER A 518 -3.07 -11.10 16.63
CA SER A 518 -3.26 -11.82 15.37
C SER A 518 -2.03 -12.59 14.89
N ASN A 519 -0.83 -12.25 15.38
CA ASN A 519 0.44 -12.88 14.99
C ASN A 519 0.42 -14.40 15.13
N ILE A 520 -0.31 -14.94 16.11
CA ILE A 520 -0.42 -16.39 16.31
C ILE A 520 -1.09 -17.10 15.11
N GLY A 521 -1.93 -16.39 14.36
CA GLY A 521 -2.60 -16.93 13.17
C GLY A 521 -1.67 -17.10 11.98
N HIS A 522 -0.54 -16.39 11.96
CA HIS A 522 0.51 -16.58 10.95
C HIS A 522 1.32 -17.86 11.17
N LEU A 523 1.15 -18.55 12.31
CA LEU A 523 1.76 -19.86 12.58
C LEU A 523 1.00 -20.99 11.88
N LEU A 524 -0.30 -20.81 11.60
CA LEU A 524 -1.15 -21.80 10.96
C LEU A 524 -0.69 -22.05 9.51
N GLY A 525 -0.66 -23.31 9.09
CA GLY A 525 -0.23 -23.72 7.75
C GLY A 525 1.29 -23.72 7.53
N THR A 526 2.08 -23.20 8.49
CA THR A 526 3.56 -23.25 8.41
C THR A 526 4.11 -24.62 8.75
N GLY A 527 3.39 -25.39 9.58
CA GLY A 527 3.83 -26.65 10.16
C GLY A 527 4.68 -26.52 11.43
N ILE A 528 4.91 -25.31 11.98
CA ILE A 528 5.69 -25.15 13.23
C ILE A 528 4.93 -25.65 14.46
N LEU A 529 3.60 -25.59 14.47
CA LEU A 529 2.76 -26.03 15.58
C LEU A 529 2.62 -27.55 15.61
N ASP A 530 2.35 -28.11 16.79
CA ASP A 530 1.78 -29.46 16.90
C ASP A 530 0.25 -29.43 16.76
N GLU A 531 -0.37 -30.61 16.63
CA GLU A 531 -1.82 -30.72 16.42
C GLU A 531 -2.66 -30.06 17.53
N GLN A 532 -2.17 -30.09 18.78
CA GLN A 532 -2.88 -29.44 19.88
C GLN A 532 -2.71 -27.93 19.81
N GLY A 533 -1.50 -27.46 19.49
CA GLY A 533 -1.22 -26.04 19.32
C GLY A 533 -2.03 -25.41 18.19
N VAL A 534 -2.27 -26.13 17.08
CA VAL A 534 -3.19 -25.69 16.02
C VAL A 534 -4.60 -25.49 16.61
N ARG A 535 -5.14 -26.49 17.33
CA ARG A 535 -6.47 -26.37 17.96
C ARG A 535 -6.57 -25.18 18.92
N ASP A 536 -5.54 -24.98 19.74
CA ASP A 536 -5.47 -23.90 20.73
C ASP A 536 -5.47 -22.52 20.04
N VAL A 537 -4.65 -22.36 18.99
CA VAL A 537 -4.57 -21.11 18.19
C VAL A 537 -5.90 -20.81 17.48
N VAL A 538 -6.50 -21.81 16.83
CA VAL A 538 -7.80 -21.65 16.15
C VAL A 538 -8.86 -21.18 17.14
N ALA A 539 -8.97 -21.85 18.30
CA ALA A 539 -9.95 -21.52 19.32
C ALA A 539 -9.82 -20.08 19.84
N ARG A 540 -8.59 -19.56 19.99
CA ARG A 540 -8.39 -18.16 20.43
C ARG A 540 -8.65 -17.15 19.32
N LEU A 541 -8.27 -17.42 18.07
CA LEU A 541 -8.47 -16.47 16.95
C LEU A 541 -9.93 -16.26 16.58
N VAL A 542 -10.77 -17.29 16.68
CA VAL A 542 -12.19 -17.20 16.32
C VAL A 542 -13.10 -16.76 17.46
N GLY A 543 -12.50 -16.45 18.62
CA GLY A 543 -13.19 -15.89 19.79
C GLY A 543 -13.64 -14.45 19.55
N ASP A 544 -14.67 -14.03 20.28
CA ASP A 544 -15.29 -12.70 20.13
C ASP A 544 -14.33 -11.54 20.43
N ASP A 545 -13.28 -11.79 21.22
CA ASP A 545 -12.24 -10.83 21.56
C ASP A 545 -11.24 -10.59 20.41
N MET A 546 -11.13 -11.53 19.46
CA MET A 546 -10.23 -11.44 18.31
C MET A 546 -10.98 -11.21 16.99
N LEU A 547 -12.07 -11.91 16.73
CA LEU A 547 -12.82 -11.79 15.47
C LEU A 547 -13.87 -10.67 15.57
N SER A 548 -13.69 -9.58 14.82
CA SER A 548 -14.56 -8.39 14.92
C SER A 548 -15.88 -8.50 14.14
N GLY A 549 -16.00 -9.53 13.30
CA GLY A 549 -17.05 -9.63 12.28
C GLY A 549 -16.74 -8.87 10.99
N TYR A 550 -15.62 -8.13 10.95
CA TYR A 550 -15.06 -7.49 9.74
C TYR A 550 -13.64 -8.00 9.42
N GLY A 551 -12.99 -8.69 10.35
CA GLY A 551 -11.71 -9.38 10.19
C GLY A 551 -11.12 -9.74 11.55
N VAL A 552 -9.85 -10.14 11.58
CA VAL A 552 -9.12 -10.47 12.81
C VAL A 552 -8.50 -9.18 13.36
N ARG A 553 -8.75 -8.89 14.64
CA ARG A 553 -8.12 -7.75 15.33
C ARG A 553 -6.64 -8.03 15.54
N THR A 554 -5.85 -6.97 15.42
CA THR A 554 -4.41 -7.03 15.70
C THR A 554 -4.10 -7.33 17.17
N MET A 555 -5.02 -7.05 18.09
CA MET A 555 -4.90 -7.33 19.52
C MET A 555 -6.27 -7.66 20.12
N SER A 556 -6.30 -8.60 21.07
CA SER A 556 -7.51 -8.97 21.80
C SER A 556 -8.12 -7.77 22.52
N THR A 557 -9.44 -7.64 22.48
CA THR A 557 -10.19 -6.60 23.24
C THR A 557 -10.01 -6.70 24.76
N LEU A 558 -9.47 -7.82 25.25
CA LEU A 558 -9.22 -8.05 26.68
C LEU A 558 -7.86 -7.54 27.14
N ALA A 559 -6.95 -7.23 26.21
CA ALA A 559 -5.61 -6.74 26.54
C ALA A 559 -5.62 -5.26 26.94
N GLY A 560 -4.79 -4.88 27.90
CA GLY A 560 -4.67 -3.49 28.37
C GLY A 560 -4.14 -2.51 27.31
N GLY A 561 -3.50 -3.02 26.26
CA GLY A 561 -3.03 -2.24 25.12
C GLY A 561 -4.06 -2.01 24.00
N TYR A 562 -5.24 -2.63 24.09
CA TYR A 562 -6.24 -2.57 23.03
C TYR A 562 -6.84 -1.17 22.84
N TRP A 563 -6.84 -0.70 21.59
CA TRP A 563 -7.58 0.47 21.16
C TRP A 563 -8.05 0.28 19.71
N PRO A 564 -9.36 0.39 19.39
CA PRO A 564 -9.88 0.06 18.06
C PRO A 564 -9.26 0.90 16.94
N GLU A 565 -8.84 2.15 17.20
CA GLU A 565 -8.15 3.01 16.24
C GLU A 565 -6.62 3.02 16.45
N SER A 566 -6.04 1.99 17.06
CA SER A 566 -4.59 1.82 17.12
C SER A 566 -4.07 1.14 15.86
N TYR A 567 -2.95 1.63 15.32
CA TYR A 567 -2.34 1.11 14.10
C TYR A 567 -2.08 -0.41 14.15
N HIS A 568 -1.45 -0.90 15.24
CA HIS A 568 -1.14 -2.33 15.42
C HIS A 568 -1.64 -2.95 16.73
N CYS A 569 -2.35 -2.18 17.58
CA CYS A 569 -2.84 -2.65 18.88
C CYS A 569 -4.38 -2.61 18.98
N GLY A 570 -5.10 -2.96 17.93
CA GLY A 570 -6.55 -3.16 18.00
C GLY A 570 -7.31 -3.07 16.68
N SER A 571 -6.77 -2.36 15.68
CA SER A 571 -7.33 -2.30 14.31
C SER A 571 -7.43 -3.67 13.65
N VAL A 572 -8.13 -3.72 12.51
CA VAL A 572 -8.15 -4.87 11.61
C VAL A 572 -7.39 -4.52 10.33
N TRP A 573 -6.53 -5.45 9.90
CA TRP A 573 -5.82 -5.40 8.62
C TRP A 573 -6.33 -6.51 7.70
N ALA A 574 -6.66 -6.16 6.46
CA ALA A 574 -7.22 -7.13 5.51
C ALA A 574 -6.21 -8.22 5.13
N HIS A 575 -4.94 -7.85 4.95
CA HIS A 575 -3.87 -8.80 4.65
C HIS A 575 -3.65 -9.80 5.81
N ASP A 576 -3.55 -9.32 7.05
CA ASP A 576 -3.40 -10.13 8.27
C ASP A 576 -4.54 -11.15 8.38
N SER A 577 -5.77 -10.66 8.24
CA SER A 577 -6.97 -11.52 8.23
C SER A 577 -6.92 -12.58 7.12
N ALA A 578 -6.43 -12.24 5.93
CA ALA A 578 -6.27 -13.20 4.84
C ALA A 578 -5.15 -14.23 5.08
N ILE A 579 -4.07 -13.86 5.79
CA ILE A 579 -3.05 -14.83 6.23
C ILE A 579 -3.65 -15.83 7.20
N VAL A 580 -4.39 -15.35 8.20
CA VAL A 580 -5.10 -16.21 9.15
C VAL A 580 -6.10 -17.12 8.44
N MET A 581 -6.88 -16.58 7.51
CA MET A 581 -7.83 -17.35 6.69
C MET A 581 -7.16 -18.46 5.90
N ASN A 582 -6.06 -18.16 5.20
CA ASN A 582 -5.31 -19.15 4.42
C ASN A 582 -4.70 -20.23 5.34
N GLY A 583 -4.18 -19.84 6.51
CA GLY A 583 -3.67 -20.77 7.52
C GLY A 583 -4.76 -21.69 8.07
N LEU A 584 -5.94 -21.15 8.42
CA LEU A 584 -7.10 -21.94 8.84
C LEU A 584 -7.49 -22.97 7.79
N ARG A 585 -7.56 -22.55 6.51
CA ARG A 585 -7.85 -23.45 5.39
C ARG A 585 -6.81 -24.55 5.26
N ALA A 586 -5.53 -24.22 5.33
CA ALA A 586 -4.43 -25.18 5.22
C ALA A 586 -4.44 -26.23 6.34
N GLU A 587 -4.91 -25.85 7.54
CA GLU A 587 -5.07 -26.75 8.70
C GLU A 587 -6.41 -27.51 8.73
N GLY A 588 -7.28 -27.31 7.73
CA GLY A 588 -8.57 -28.01 7.58
C GLY A 588 -9.77 -27.36 8.27
N TYR A 589 -9.63 -26.13 8.79
CA TYR A 589 -10.69 -25.36 9.46
C TYR A 589 -11.43 -24.45 8.46
N GLU A 590 -12.12 -25.08 7.50
CA GLU A 590 -12.80 -24.38 6.39
C GLU A 590 -13.95 -23.48 6.88
N GLU A 591 -14.72 -23.90 7.88
CA GLU A 591 -15.83 -23.11 8.41
C GLU A 591 -15.32 -21.80 9.05
N GLU A 592 -14.23 -21.87 9.81
CA GLU A 592 -13.56 -20.73 10.41
C GLU A 592 -12.94 -19.81 9.35
N ALA A 593 -12.29 -20.37 8.33
CA ALA A 593 -11.75 -19.60 7.21
C ALA A 593 -12.88 -18.82 6.49
N LEU A 594 -14.03 -19.46 6.25
CA LEU A 594 -15.20 -18.83 5.63
C LEU A 594 -15.81 -17.72 6.51
N ARG A 595 -15.75 -17.83 7.84
CA ARG A 595 -16.17 -16.75 8.75
C ARG A 595 -15.28 -15.51 8.62
N VAL A 596 -13.96 -15.70 8.47
CA VAL A 596 -13.03 -14.58 8.22
C VAL A 596 -13.29 -13.96 6.84
N ALA A 597 -13.49 -14.79 5.82
CA ALA A 597 -13.81 -14.33 4.46
C ALA A 597 -15.11 -13.50 4.41
N ASP A 598 -16.18 -13.94 5.09
CA ASP A 598 -17.43 -13.18 5.19
C ASP A 598 -17.21 -11.82 5.85
N GLY A 599 -16.40 -11.77 6.91
CA GLY A 599 -16.03 -10.51 7.56
C GLY A 599 -15.33 -9.54 6.59
N LEU A 600 -14.36 -10.03 5.82
CA LEU A 600 -13.66 -9.20 4.83
C LEU A 600 -14.57 -8.71 3.70
N VAL A 601 -15.52 -9.55 3.24
CA VAL A 601 -16.53 -9.12 2.24
C VAL A 601 -17.46 -8.03 2.81
N ARG A 602 -17.82 -8.12 4.09
CA ARG A 602 -18.57 -7.07 4.79
C ARG A 602 -17.76 -5.80 4.97
N ALA A 603 -16.46 -5.91 5.22
CA ALA A 603 -15.56 -4.76 5.28
C ALA A 603 -15.44 -4.08 3.91
N ALA A 604 -15.30 -4.85 2.83
CA ALA A 604 -15.28 -4.32 1.47
C ALA A 604 -16.51 -3.44 1.18
N ASP A 605 -17.70 -3.94 1.51
CA ASP A 605 -18.96 -3.19 1.33
C ASP A 605 -18.99 -1.87 2.13
N ALA A 606 -18.37 -1.83 3.31
CA ALA A 606 -18.30 -0.63 4.15
C ALA A 606 -17.33 0.45 3.61
N PHE A 607 -16.41 0.09 2.73
CA PHE A 607 -15.38 0.97 2.17
C PHE A 607 -15.50 1.10 0.65
N ASP A 608 -16.72 1.09 0.10
CA ASP A 608 -17.00 1.23 -1.33
C ASP A 608 -16.19 0.24 -2.21
N TYR A 609 -15.94 -0.96 -1.68
CA TYR A 609 -15.16 -2.04 -2.28
C TYR A 609 -13.67 -1.74 -2.49
N GLN A 610 -13.17 -0.69 -1.86
CA GLN A 610 -11.77 -0.28 -1.86
C GLN A 610 -11.27 -0.29 -0.40
N ILE A 611 -10.88 -1.48 0.08
CA ILE A 611 -10.48 -1.61 1.50
C ILE A 611 -9.17 -0.86 1.73
N PRO A 612 -9.09 0.02 2.75
CA PRO A 612 -7.85 0.71 3.10
C PRO A 612 -6.80 -0.25 3.68
N GLU A 613 -5.63 0.28 3.97
CA GLU A 613 -4.56 -0.43 4.67
C GLU A 613 -5.05 -1.12 5.96
N LEU A 614 -5.83 -0.39 6.76
CA LEU A 614 -6.44 -0.85 8.01
C LEU A 614 -7.70 -0.05 8.36
N TYR A 615 -8.52 -0.59 9.26
CA TYR A 615 -9.74 0.06 9.77
C TYR A 615 -10.00 -0.31 11.24
N SER A 616 -11.01 0.31 11.86
CA SER A 616 -11.24 0.16 13.30
C SER A 616 -11.46 -1.30 13.72
N GLY A 617 -10.98 -1.61 14.92
CA GLY A 617 -11.11 -2.93 15.54
C GLY A 617 -12.53 -3.31 15.95
N ASP A 618 -13.46 -2.37 15.93
CA ASP A 618 -14.84 -2.54 16.36
C ASP A 618 -15.81 -2.43 15.19
N SER A 619 -17.09 -2.64 15.48
CA SER A 619 -18.15 -2.61 14.46
C SER A 619 -18.85 -1.26 14.35
N GLY A 620 -18.40 -0.24 15.10
CA GLY A 620 -19.08 1.04 15.21
C GLY A 620 -20.58 0.90 15.54
N GLU A 621 -21.40 1.84 15.06
CA GLU A 621 -22.87 1.72 15.15
C GLU A 621 -23.45 0.79 14.07
N ASN A 622 -22.80 0.68 12.90
CA ASN A 622 -23.30 -0.13 11.76
C ASN A 622 -22.17 -0.75 10.88
N SER A 623 -20.96 -0.20 10.93
CA SER A 623 -19.80 -0.60 10.14
C SER A 623 -18.50 -0.13 10.83
N PRO A 624 -17.34 -0.76 10.56
CA PRO A 624 -16.07 -0.28 11.08
C PRO A 624 -15.78 1.13 10.57
N SER A 625 -15.09 1.92 11.38
CA SER A 625 -14.65 3.27 11.01
C SER A 625 -13.36 3.21 10.20
N PRO A 626 -13.14 4.12 9.24
CA PRO A 626 -11.86 4.20 8.54
C PRO A 626 -10.76 4.63 9.50
N TYR A 627 -9.57 4.04 9.36
CA TYR A 627 -8.41 4.54 10.09
C TYR A 627 -7.93 5.86 9.45
N PRO A 628 -7.71 6.94 10.23
CA PRO A 628 -7.60 8.29 9.67
C PRO A 628 -6.50 8.52 8.64
N ALA A 629 -5.37 7.84 8.78
CA ALA A 629 -4.17 8.04 7.95
C ALA A 629 -3.79 6.81 7.12
N ALA A 630 -4.72 5.85 6.94
CA ALA A 630 -4.45 4.59 6.26
C ALA A 630 -4.13 4.81 4.77
N CYS A 631 -3.13 4.11 4.25
CA CYS A 631 -2.92 4.05 2.80
C CYS A 631 -4.16 3.48 2.09
N HIS A 632 -4.45 4.01 0.91
CA HIS A 632 -5.58 3.56 0.09
C HIS A 632 -5.40 4.09 -1.34
N PRO A 633 -5.11 3.23 -2.33
CA PRO A 633 -4.99 1.79 -2.24
C PRO A 633 -3.71 1.32 -1.51
N GLN A 634 -3.78 0.12 -0.93
CA GLN A 634 -2.65 -0.60 -0.32
C GLN A 634 -2.57 -2.01 -0.92
N ALA A 635 -1.40 -2.41 -1.43
CA ALA A 635 -1.23 -3.62 -2.24
C ALA A 635 -1.61 -4.90 -1.51
N TRP A 636 -1.13 -5.12 -0.28
CA TRP A 636 -1.47 -6.35 0.44
C TRP A 636 -2.95 -6.43 0.85
N SER A 637 -3.64 -5.29 1.01
CA SER A 637 -5.07 -5.22 1.31
C SER A 637 -5.88 -5.51 0.05
N ALA A 638 -5.51 -4.91 -1.08
CA ALA A 638 -6.12 -5.22 -2.37
C ALA A 638 -5.89 -6.69 -2.78
N ALA A 639 -4.66 -7.19 -2.65
CA ALA A 639 -4.31 -8.57 -2.99
C ALA A 639 -5.00 -9.62 -2.07
N SER A 640 -5.39 -9.23 -0.84
CA SER A 640 -6.18 -10.11 0.04
C SER A 640 -7.52 -10.55 -0.58
N SER A 641 -8.10 -9.74 -1.49
CA SER A 641 -9.31 -10.10 -2.24
C SER A 641 -9.11 -11.35 -3.12
N VAL A 642 -7.89 -11.54 -3.64
CA VAL A 642 -7.52 -12.71 -4.44
C VAL A 642 -7.36 -13.94 -3.57
N SER A 643 -6.91 -13.81 -2.31
CA SER A 643 -6.94 -14.92 -1.35
C SER A 643 -8.38 -15.35 -1.04
N VAL A 644 -9.31 -14.41 -0.85
CA VAL A 644 -10.73 -14.73 -0.64
C VAL A 644 -11.33 -15.40 -1.88
N LEU A 645 -11.04 -14.88 -3.07
CA LEU A 645 -11.42 -15.51 -4.35
C LEU A 645 -10.90 -16.96 -4.45
N SER A 646 -9.62 -17.16 -4.12
CA SER A 646 -8.95 -18.47 -4.13
C SER A 646 -9.62 -19.46 -3.19
N LEU A 647 -9.95 -19.04 -1.96
CA LEU A 647 -10.69 -19.86 -0.99
C LEU A 647 -12.06 -20.25 -1.54
N LEU A 648 -12.84 -19.28 -2.03
CA LEU A 648 -14.22 -19.51 -2.47
C LEU A 648 -14.30 -20.44 -3.68
N LEU A 649 -13.36 -20.30 -4.62
CA LEU A 649 -13.25 -21.14 -5.81
C LEU A 649 -12.53 -22.47 -5.52
N GLY A 650 -11.79 -22.60 -4.41
CA GLY A 650 -10.96 -23.77 -4.13
C GLY A 650 -9.78 -23.89 -5.10
N LEU A 651 -9.12 -22.77 -5.40
CA LEU A 651 -7.91 -22.76 -6.24
C LEU A 651 -6.72 -23.20 -5.41
N GLU A 652 -6.00 -24.21 -5.92
CA GLU A 652 -4.83 -24.81 -5.28
C GLU A 652 -3.73 -25.03 -6.34
N PRO A 653 -2.44 -24.99 -5.95
CA PRO A 653 -1.35 -25.28 -6.87
C PRO A 653 -1.51 -26.67 -7.50
N CYS A 654 -1.24 -26.79 -8.80
CA CYS A 654 -1.37 -28.03 -9.57
C CYS A 654 -2.78 -28.65 -9.65
N SER A 655 -3.82 -28.01 -9.10
CA SER A 655 -5.20 -28.50 -9.22
C SER A 655 -5.76 -28.20 -10.61
N THR A 656 -6.25 -29.23 -11.30
CA THR A 656 -6.95 -29.10 -12.59
C THR A 656 -8.47 -29.02 -12.43
N GLU A 657 -8.98 -29.37 -11.25
CA GLU A 657 -10.41 -29.38 -10.91
C GLU A 657 -10.57 -28.69 -9.54
N PRO A 658 -10.70 -27.35 -9.52
CA PRO A 658 -10.95 -26.63 -8.27
C PRO A 658 -12.27 -27.11 -7.65
N THR A 659 -12.29 -27.20 -6.31
CA THR A 659 -13.48 -27.61 -5.54
C THR A 659 -14.01 -26.40 -4.79
N PRO A 660 -15.02 -25.69 -5.32
CA PRO A 660 -15.55 -24.49 -4.69
C PRO A 660 -16.10 -24.79 -3.29
N SER A 661 -15.94 -23.83 -2.39
CA SER A 661 -16.51 -23.92 -1.03
C SER A 661 -18.05 -23.99 -1.07
N GLU A 662 -18.67 -24.60 -0.06
CA GLU A 662 -20.14 -24.64 0.08
C GLU A 662 -20.75 -23.30 0.57
N SER A 663 -20.02 -22.19 0.44
CA SER A 663 -20.42 -20.87 0.91
C SER A 663 -21.45 -20.20 -0.03
N PRO A 664 -22.43 -19.44 0.51
CA PRO A 664 -23.25 -18.54 -0.30
C PRO A 664 -22.44 -17.55 -1.14
N LEU A 665 -21.26 -17.12 -0.66
CA LEU A 665 -20.35 -16.21 -1.36
C LEU A 665 -19.77 -16.83 -2.64
N ALA A 666 -19.67 -18.15 -2.73
CA ALA A 666 -19.15 -18.86 -3.91
C ALA A 666 -20.21 -19.07 -5.00
N ARG A 667 -21.49 -18.76 -4.73
CA ARG A 667 -22.57 -19.02 -5.68
C ARG A 667 -22.43 -18.18 -6.95
N GLY A 668 -22.36 -18.86 -8.09
CA GLY A 668 -22.21 -18.20 -9.39
C GLY A 668 -20.87 -17.49 -9.58
N LEU A 669 -19.91 -17.68 -8.66
CA LEU A 669 -18.58 -17.09 -8.73
C LEU A 669 -17.79 -17.68 -9.89
N ARG A 670 -17.26 -16.84 -10.77
CA ARG A 670 -16.53 -17.21 -11.97
C ARG A 670 -15.39 -16.23 -12.20
N LEU A 671 -14.27 -16.79 -12.66
CA LEU A 671 -13.13 -16.05 -13.15
C LEU A 671 -13.12 -16.15 -14.68
N ASN A 672 -13.36 -15.03 -15.34
CA ASN A 672 -13.31 -14.92 -16.80
C ASN A 672 -11.95 -14.34 -17.20
N ARG A 673 -11.30 -14.94 -18.21
CA ARG A 673 -10.13 -14.39 -18.91
C ARG A 673 -10.54 -14.13 -20.35
N ASN A 674 -10.55 -12.87 -20.77
CA ASN A 674 -11.09 -12.43 -22.07
C ASN A 674 -10.04 -12.26 -23.16
#